data_AF-A0A819GX36-F1
#
_entry.id   AF-A0A819GX36-F1
#
_cell.length_a   1.000
_cell.length_b   1.000
_cell.length_c   1.000
_cell.angle_alpha   90.00
_cell.angle_beta   90.00
_cell.angle_gamma   90.00
#
_symmetry.space_group_name_H-M   'P 1'
#
loop_
_entity.id
_entity.type
_entity.pdbx_description
1 polymer ?
#
loop_
_entity_poly.entity_id
_entity_poly.type
_entity_poly.pdbx_seq_one_letter_code
_entity_poly.pdbx_strand_id
1 'polypeptide(L)'
;MMASEESITTRIHHRSIPPIYLSYSNQTGFIERYFVVKLYQQLVEHGLGEGVIWFDHHLGIHPDKSATWFADRLEAIDLSLGSILILSSSCQHQRLMTIESKAIFDRKLLSGTTTVYGLFVILLDECHDFTYLRSRAEFFHAFNKTESILEVEERISMISKQLIIKLLLYKQFSSLQNNLTIYEHKIDEEESKQLCSWTSKDIQSFLTRIGVQQSSRDLFTEKQIDGYLLLACTENELKDYFQMNNRKVRQILIEHVIPIHRERQSRPQWHYEAKKTKGKSDHVYLIYDPEDHSIANEISNFLKDKKFRVFTHNSRYGKNKHEFLALNGPVMARTKDVIFLLTGKSCRSTFTFHELTLAEWFEKPIVTVYIEHVWANMRSSIRALLADYPSVDFMHQSLHESLTILHAYLRPQMLSSEEPEEYVQKLKQTVRPLASIAISNNNLKPKLSSTLDENDSGNARFVYLSYSRTTEKWNVIHAVERLIFVLEANHFHTGVQMKNINNNSSRESDLHHLPKIQSKSSSINPNDSYLHGFNPSITTTTSIDTRRIMGPGDIRHCRVMIVCLTPKYFLNEHCLNELRLCEIYQKPILVVLLRHMKYYHSNNILNTNMSLDEQINTFIPSKLPMTTLSFLRKNIRSSCIDLTTNELFSRNVPILLRRLETMLGKHRNQMEGTAHSVNPNNFSQTSEVF
;
A
#
# COMPACT_ATOMS: atom_id res chain seq x y z
N MET A 1 23.58 -23.62 30.08
CA MET A 1 24.44 -24.71 29.57
C MET A 1 24.42 -24.60 28.06
N MET A 2 25.56 -24.23 27.50
CA MET A 2 25.77 -24.11 26.05
C MET A 2 25.77 -25.50 25.43
N ALA A 3 24.80 -25.77 24.57
CA ALA A 3 24.87 -26.85 23.61
C ALA A 3 25.33 -26.22 22.29
N SER A 4 26.49 -26.67 21.83
CA SER A 4 27.14 -26.34 20.56
C SER A 4 26.19 -26.41 19.37
N GLU A 5 26.18 -25.35 18.56
CA GLU A 5 25.37 -25.15 17.34
C GLU A 5 25.77 -26.05 16.14
N GLU A 6 26.60 -27.06 16.33
CA GLU A 6 26.97 -28.01 15.28
C GLU A 6 26.33 -29.38 15.55
N SER A 7 25.17 -29.64 14.94
CA SER A 7 24.59 -30.97 14.60
C SER A 7 23.05 -31.03 14.57
N ILE A 8 22.36 -29.92 14.28
CA ILE A 8 20.97 -29.95 13.79
C ILE A 8 20.92 -29.38 12.37
N THR A 9 21.77 -29.89 11.49
CA THR A 9 21.41 -30.00 10.06
C THR A 9 20.44 -31.16 9.93
N THR A 10 19.22 -30.97 10.45
CA THR A 10 18.08 -31.73 9.98
C THR A 10 18.06 -31.61 8.48
N ARG A 11 18.08 -32.76 7.79
CA ARG A 11 17.70 -32.86 6.38
C ARG A 11 16.26 -32.37 6.26
N ILE A 12 16.08 -31.06 6.20
CA ILE A 12 14.88 -30.44 5.69
C ILE A 12 14.86 -30.86 4.23
N HIS A 13 13.99 -31.80 3.87
CA HIS A 13 13.58 -31.90 2.47
C HIS A 13 13.10 -30.51 2.08
N HIS A 14 13.93 -29.75 1.37
CA HIS A 14 13.55 -28.47 0.80
C HIS A 14 12.34 -28.73 -0.09
N ARG A 15 11.14 -28.46 0.45
CA ARG A 15 9.92 -28.37 -0.35
C ARG A 15 10.18 -27.25 -1.35
N SER A 16 10.45 -27.62 -2.60
CA SER A 16 10.55 -26.67 -3.69
C SER A 16 9.19 -26.01 -3.84
N ILE A 17 9.09 -24.74 -3.44
CA ILE A 17 7.88 -23.97 -3.66
C ILE A 17 7.71 -23.81 -5.17
N PRO A 18 6.50 -24.07 -5.71
CA PRO A 18 6.22 -23.86 -7.11
C PRO A 18 6.69 -22.48 -7.59
N PRO A 19 7.34 -22.39 -8.76
CA PRO A 19 7.93 -21.14 -9.25
C PRO A 19 6.89 -20.06 -9.58
N ILE A 20 5.61 -20.41 -9.80
CA ILE A 20 4.57 -19.43 -10.13
C ILE A 20 3.52 -19.40 -9.02
N TYR A 21 3.26 -18.23 -8.44
CA TYR A 21 2.18 -18.02 -7.48
C TYR A 21 0.88 -17.58 -8.16
N LEU A 22 -0.26 -18.12 -7.78
CA LEU A 22 -1.58 -17.70 -8.27
C LEU A 22 -2.31 -16.89 -7.20
N SER A 23 -2.37 -15.56 -7.40
CA SER A 23 -3.11 -14.63 -6.55
C SER A 23 -4.52 -14.45 -7.08
N TYR A 24 -5.50 -14.60 -6.19
CA TYR A 24 -6.92 -14.42 -6.47
C TYR A 24 -7.67 -14.13 -5.16
N SER A 25 -8.86 -13.55 -5.30
CA SER A 25 -9.74 -13.19 -4.18
C SER A 25 -10.51 -14.41 -3.67
N ASN A 26 -10.40 -14.72 -2.38
CA ASN A 26 -11.00 -15.92 -1.79
C ASN A 26 -12.48 -15.75 -1.39
N GLN A 27 -12.98 -14.51 -1.25
CA GLN A 27 -14.40 -14.23 -0.93
C GLN A 27 -15.25 -13.95 -2.18
N THR A 28 -14.87 -14.55 -3.31
CA THR A 28 -15.48 -14.32 -4.62
C THR A 28 -16.70 -15.19 -4.86
N GLY A 29 -17.57 -14.72 -5.76
CA GLY A 29 -18.69 -15.49 -6.27
C GLY A 29 -18.25 -16.66 -7.15
N PHE A 30 -19.20 -17.51 -7.51
CA PHE A 30 -18.94 -18.74 -8.25
C PHE A 30 -18.17 -18.52 -9.55
N ILE A 31 -18.56 -17.53 -10.37
CA ILE A 31 -17.96 -17.30 -11.70
C ILE A 31 -16.45 -17.06 -11.61
N GLU A 32 -15.99 -16.24 -10.67
CA GLU A 32 -14.57 -15.95 -10.53
C GLU A 32 -13.80 -17.15 -9.99
N ARG A 33 -14.34 -17.88 -9.00
CA ARG A 33 -13.70 -19.13 -8.54
C ARG A 33 -13.64 -20.18 -9.65
N TYR A 34 -14.71 -20.30 -10.43
CA TYR A 34 -14.77 -21.19 -11.59
C TYR A 34 -13.68 -20.82 -12.60
N PHE A 35 -13.55 -19.52 -12.90
CA PHE A 35 -12.49 -19.02 -13.76
C PHE A 35 -11.10 -19.40 -13.25
N VAL A 36 -10.81 -19.17 -11.97
CA VAL A 36 -9.51 -19.46 -11.35
C VAL A 36 -9.18 -20.96 -11.44
N VAL A 37 -10.12 -21.83 -11.04
CA VAL A 37 -9.95 -23.29 -11.05
C VAL A 37 -9.75 -23.82 -12.47
N LYS A 38 -10.58 -23.38 -13.42
CA LYS A 38 -10.51 -23.83 -14.82
C LYS A 38 -9.27 -23.31 -15.53
N LEU A 39 -8.85 -22.07 -15.26
CA LEU A 39 -7.60 -21.55 -15.76
C LEU A 39 -6.41 -22.39 -15.27
N TYR A 40 -6.37 -22.71 -13.97
CA TYR A 40 -5.34 -23.59 -13.41
C TYR A 40 -5.33 -24.96 -14.11
N GLN A 41 -6.49 -25.61 -14.25
CA GLN A 41 -6.61 -26.91 -14.91
C GLN A 41 -6.09 -26.87 -16.34
N GLN A 42 -6.51 -25.89 -17.15
CA GLN A 42 -6.03 -25.76 -18.53
C GLN A 42 -4.54 -25.44 -18.62
N LEU A 43 -3.99 -24.65 -17.69
CA LEU A 43 -2.55 -24.37 -17.65
C LEU A 43 -1.74 -25.65 -17.36
N VAL A 44 -2.23 -26.52 -16.47
CA VAL A 44 -1.62 -27.82 -16.20
C VAL A 44 -1.72 -28.74 -17.42
N GLU A 45 -2.92 -28.85 -18.02
CA GLU A 45 -3.18 -29.65 -19.23
C GLU A 45 -2.33 -29.21 -20.43
N HIS A 46 -2.09 -27.89 -20.58
CA HIS A 46 -1.25 -27.34 -21.64
C HIS A 46 0.26 -27.44 -21.36
N GLY A 47 0.69 -28.17 -20.33
CA GLY A 47 2.08 -28.59 -20.17
C GLY A 47 2.95 -27.80 -19.19
N LEU A 48 2.36 -26.95 -18.32
CA LEU A 48 3.12 -26.43 -17.17
C LEU A 48 3.54 -27.57 -16.23
N GLY A 49 2.71 -28.60 -16.08
CA GLY A 49 2.93 -29.73 -15.17
C GLY A 49 2.43 -29.44 -13.76
N GLU A 50 2.04 -30.49 -13.04
CA GLU A 50 1.59 -30.40 -11.67
C GLU A 50 2.74 -29.94 -10.75
N GLY A 51 2.45 -29.05 -9.80
CA GLY A 51 3.45 -28.50 -8.88
C GLY A 51 4.25 -27.29 -9.39
N VAL A 52 3.96 -26.76 -10.59
CA VAL A 52 4.59 -25.52 -11.10
C VAL A 52 3.87 -24.26 -10.64
N ILE A 53 2.56 -24.34 -10.43
CA ILE A 53 1.75 -23.25 -9.90
C ILE A 53 1.40 -23.54 -8.44
N TRP A 54 1.70 -22.60 -7.55
CA TRP A 54 1.23 -22.59 -6.19
C TRP A 54 -0.22 -22.08 -6.19
N PHE A 55 -1.14 -22.96 -5.85
CA PHE A 55 -2.57 -22.71 -5.77
C PHE A 55 -3.10 -23.34 -4.49
N ASP A 56 -3.43 -22.51 -3.50
CA ASP A 56 -3.83 -22.93 -2.15
C ASP A 56 -5.01 -23.89 -2.13
N HIS A 57 -6.01 -23.69 -3.01
CA HIS A 57 -7.13 -24.63 -3.17
C HIS A 57 -6.67 -26.05 -3.50
N HIS A 58 -5.80 -26.21 -4.51
CA HIS A 58 -5.25 -27.52 -4.88
C HIS A 58 -4.37 -28.12 -3.78
N LEU A 59 -3.68 -27.27 -3.01
CA LEU A 59 -2.89 -27.70 -1.85
C LEU A 59 -3.76 -28.03 -0.62
N GLY A 60 -5.08 -27.86 -0.71
CA GLY A 60 -6.00 -28.09 0.39
C GLY A 60 -5.86 -27.09 1.54
N ILE A 61 -5.12 -25.99 1.33
CA ILE A 61 -4.88 -24.94 2.31
C ILE A 61 -6.00 -23.92 2.17
N HIS A 62 -6.85 -23.81 3.19
CA HIS A 62 -7.99 -22.89 3.19
C HIS A 62 -7.93 -22.00 4.44
N PRO A 63 -8.42 -20.74 4.38
CA PRO A 63 -8.52 -19.88 5.57
C PRO A 63 -9.27 -20.54 6.73
N ASP A 64 -10.23 -21.41 6.40
CA ASP A 64 -11.03 -22.17 7.37
C ASP A 64 -10.33 -23.39 7.95
N LYS A 65 -9.16 -23.76 7.43
CA LYS A 65 -8.45 -24.96 7.85
C LYS A 65 -7.19 -24.65 8.64
N SER A 66 -6.57 -23.50 8.39
CA SER A 66 -5.26 -23.21 8.94
C SER A 66 -5.05 -21.74 9.31
N ALA A 67 -4.57 -21.54 10.54
CA ALA A 67 -4.01 -20.27 10.98
C ALA A 67 -2.71 -19.88 10.23
N THR A 68 -2.09 -20.82 9.49
CA THR A 68 -0.92 -20.53 8.66
C THR A 68 -1.28 -20.06 7.26
N TRP A 69 -2.54 -20.20 6.84
CA TRP A 69 -2.94 -20.00 5.43
C TRP A 69 -2.46 -18.65 4.87
N PHE A 70 -2.64 -17.58 5.65
CA PHE A 70 -2.20 -16.25 5.22
C PHE A 70 -0.67 -16.13 5.14
N ALA A 71 0.05 -16.69 6.12
CA ALA A 71 1.50 -16.74 6.11
C ALA A 71 2.04 -17.55 4.91
N ASP A 72 1.41 -18.69 4.61
CA ASP A 72 1.79 -19.58 3.50
C ASP A 72 1.65 -18.88 2.14
N ARG A 73 0.58 -18.07 1.95
CA ARG A 73 0.38 -17.25 0.74
C ARG A 73 1.48 -16.21 0.56
N LEU A 74 1.81 -15.47 1.62
CA LEU A 74 2.87 -14.46 1.58
C LEU A 74 4.27 -15.06 1.40
N GLU A 75 4.55 -16.21 2.01
CA GLU A 75 5.78 -16.98 1.77
C GLU A 75 5.89 -17.44 0.31
N ALA A 76 4.79 -17.92 -0.27
CA ALA A 76 4.76 -18.33 -1.67
C ALA A 76 5.07 -17.15 -2.61
N ILE A 77 4.56 -15.95 -2.32
CA ILE A 77 4.93 -14.73 -3.06
C ILE A 77 6.43 -14.47 -2.95
N ASP A 78 6.98 -14.46 -1.74
CA ASP A 78 8.40 -14.17 -1.50
C ASP A 78 9.33 -15.17 -2.18
N LEU A 79 8.91 -16.42 -2.34
CA LEU A 79 9.73 -17.52 -2.86
C LEU A 79 9.47 -17.84 -4.34
N SER A 80 8.38 -17.34 -4.93
CA SER A 80 8.07 -17.54 -6.35
C SER A 80 9.00 -16.77 -7.30
N LEU A 81 9.12 -17.26 -8.53
CA LEU A 81 9.79 -16.60 -9.67
C LEU A 81 8.81 -15.75 -10.48
N GLY A 82 7.51 -15.94 -10.31
CA GLY A 82 6.49 -15.09 -10.92
C GLY A 82 5.13 -15.23 -10.26
N SER A 83 4.21 -14.34 -10.58
CA SER A 83 2.84 -14.34 -10.08
C SER A 83 1.82 -14.10 -11.18
N ILE A 84 0.74 -14.88 -11.16
CA ILE A 84 -0.49 -14.62 -11.89
C ILE A 84 -1.46 -13.93 -10.94
N LEU A 85 -1.85 -12.69 -11.23
CA LEU A 85 -2.86 -11.93 -10.51
C LEU A 85 -4.17 -11.98 -11.26
N ILE A 86 -5.18 -12.54 -10.62
CA ILE A 86 -6.57 -12.45 -11.07
C ILE A 86 -7.25 -11.37 -10.22
N LEU A 87 -7.68 -10.30 -10.89
CA LEU A 87 -8.25 -9.12 -10.27
C LEU A 87 -9.69 -8.94 -10.69
N SER A 88 -10.56 -8.68 -9.71
CA SER A 88 -11.93 -8.29 -9.93
C SER A 88 -12.38 -7.17 -8.97
N SER A 89 -13.61 -6.69 -9.11
CA SER A 89 -14.25 -5.74 -8.21
C SER A 89 -14.28 -6.24 -6.76
N SER A 90 -14.34 -7.56 -6.57
CA SER A 90 -14.25 -8.19 -5.24
C SER A 90 -12.92 -7.92 -4.53
N CYS A 91 -11.83 -7.71 -5.29
CA CYS A 91 -10.50 -7.47 -4.74
C CYS A 91 -10.38 -6.09 -4.06
N GLN A 92 -11.18 -5.11 -4.46
CA GLN A 92 -11.08 -3.71 -3.97
C GLN A 92 -11.34 -3.59 -2.47
N HIS A 93 -12.16 -4.49 -1.92
CA HIS A 93 -12.54 -4.46 -0.51
C HIS A 93 -11.76 -5.46 0.34
N GLN A 94 -10.86 -6.24 -0.26
CA GLN A 94 -10.08 -7.25 0.46
C GLN A 94 -8.71 -6.74 0.82
N ARG A 95 -8.50 -6.59 2.12
CA ARG A 95 -7.19 -6.23 2.71
C ARG A 95 -6.09 -7.20 2.29
N LEU A 96 -6.39 -8.50 2.23
CA LEU A 96 -5.48 -9.54 1.74
C LEU A 96 -4.95 -9.23 0.34
N MET A 97 -5.84 -8.99 -0.63
CA MET A 97 -5.46 -8.70 -2.01
C MET A 97 -4.64 -7.43 -2.13
N THR A 98 -4.89 -6.46 -1.26
CA THR A 98 -4.09 -5.23 -1.18
C THR A 98 -2.66 -5.54 -0.73
N ILE A 99 -2.48 -6.39 0.28
CA ILE A 99 -1.16 -6.78 0.77
C ILE A 99 -0.43 -7.64 -0.26
N GLU A 100 -1.09 -8.63 -0.87
CA GLU A 100 -0.48 -9.50 -1.89
C GLU A 100 -0.04 -8.70 -3.12
N SER A 101 -0.91 -7.84 -3.64
CA SER A 101 -0.58 -7.01 -4.80
C SER A 101 0.60 -6.07 -4.53
N LYS A 102 0.66 -5.46 -3.34
CA LYS A 102 1.82 -4.66 -2.90
C LYS A 102 3.08 -5.50 -2.81
N ALA A 103 3.03 -6.70 -2.23
CA ALA A 103 4.19 -7.59 -2.11
C ALA A 103 4.71 -8.03 -3.48
N ILE A 104 3.81 -8.40 -4.38
CA ILE A 104 4.11 -8.83 -5.75
C ILE A 104 4.68 -7.67 -6.56
N PHE A 105 4.11 -6.48 -6.42
CA PHE A 105 4.60 -5.28 -7.07
C PHE A 105 6.00 -4.88 -6.56
N ASP A 106 6.21 -4.94 -5.24
CA ASP A 106 7.49 -4.66 -4.63
C ASP A 106 8.57 -5.65 -5.10
N ARG A 107 8.23 -6.94 -5.20
CA ARG A 107 9.09 -7.95 -5.84
C ARG A 107 9.43 -7.60 -7.29
N LYS A 108 8.43 -7.13 -8.05
CA LYS A 108 8.64 -6.70 -9.44
C LYS A 108 9.55 -5.48 -9.54
N LEU A 109 9.49 -4.56 -8.58
CA LEU A 109 10.37 -3.40 -8.51
C LEU A 109 11.80 -3.78 -8.13
N LEU A 110 11.97 -4.72 -7.21
CA LEU A 110 13.29 -5.20 -6.77
C LEU A 110 13.95 -6.18 -7.71
N SER A 111 13.20 -6.75 -8.66
CA SER A 111 13.72 -7.61 -9.73
C SER A 111 14.77 -6.86 -10.55
N GLY A 112 16.04 -7.04 -10.20
CA GLY A 112 17.20 -6.52 -10.92
C GLY A 112 17.57 -7.37 -12.15
N THR A 113 18.78 -7.15 -12.67
CA THR A 113 19.30 -7.81 -13.89
C THR A 113 19.55 -9.32 -13.75
N THR A 114 19.60 -9.85 -12.53
CA THR A 114 20.00 -11.25 -12.26
C THR A 114 18.84 -12.23 -12.07
N THR A 115 17.67 -11.77 -11.60
CA THR A 115 16.46 -12.62 -11.46
C THR A 115 15.22 -11.81 -11.85
N VAL A 116 14.71 -12.05 -13.05
CA VAL A 116 13.51 -11.38 -13.56
C VAL A 116 12.28 -12.00 -12.90
N TYR A 117 11.53 -11.19 -12.15
CA TYR A 117 10.26 -11.62 -11.59
C TYR A 117 9.12 -11.43 -12.61
N GLY A 118 8.43 -12.50 -12.97
CA GLY A 118 7.33 -12.46 -13.94
C GLY A 118 6.00 -12.04 -13.31
N LEU A 119 5.34 -11.04 -13.86
CA LEU A 119 4.04 -10.54 -13.46
C LEU A 119 3.02 -10.71 -14.60
N PHE A 120 2.01 -11.53 -14.35
CA PHE A 120 0.92 -11.79 -15.29
C PHE A 120 -0.38 -11.31 -14.65
N VAL A 121 -1.11 -10.41 -15.29
CA VAL A 121 -2.31 -9.78 -14.73
C VAL A 121 -3.50 -10.07 -15.62
N ILE A 122 -4.56 -10.61 -15.02
CA ILE A 122 -5.85 -10.85 -15.64
C ILE A 122 -6.88 -10.04 -14.85
N LEU A 123 -7.55 -9.13 -15.55
CA LEU A 123 -8.59 -8.28 -14.99
C LEU A 123 -9.96 -8.76 -15.47
N LEU A 124 -10.77 -9.33 -14.56
CA LEU A 124 -12.09 -9.92 -14.84
C LEU A 124 -13.20 -8.89 -15.06
N ASP A 125 -13.11 -7.74 -14.39
CA ASP A 125 -14.03 -6.62 -14.48
C ASP A 125 -13.30 -5.30 -14.14
N GLU A 126 -13.99 -4.17 -14.14
CA GLU A 126 -13.36 -2.86 -13.90
C GLU A 126 -12.78 -2.76 -12.48
N CYS A 127 -11.45 -2.85 -12.36
CA CYS A 127 -10.74 -2.63 -11.11
C CYS A 127 -9.70 -1.50 -11.23
N HIS A 128 -10.06 -0.31 -10.78
CA HIS A 128 -9.24 0.89 -10.93
C HIS A 128 -8.00 0.92 -10.03
N ASP A 129 -8.07 0.32 -8.84
CA ASP A 129 -7.02 0.39 -7.81
C ASP A 129 -5.74 -0.34 -8.18
N PHE A 130 -5.77 -1.21 -9.20
CA PHE A 130 -4.61 -2.01 -9.64
C PHE A 130 -4.09 -1.61 -11.03
N THR A 131 -4.57 -0.51 -11.59
CA THR A 131 -4.18 -0.05 -12.93
C THR A 131 -2.67 0.21 -13.06
N TYR A 132 -2.00 0.54 -11.95
CA TYR A 132 -0.55 0.72 -11.87
C TYR A 132 0.26 -0.55 -12.21
N LEU A 133 -0.34 -1.73 -12.14
CA LEU A 133 0.30 -3.00 -12.48
C LEU A 133 0.42 -3.20 -13.99
N ARG A 134 -0.45 -2.55 -14.79
CA ARG A 134 -0.53 -2.74 -16.25
C ARG A 134 0.79 -2.42 -16.96
N SER A 135 1.50 -1.38 -16.54
CA SER A 135 2.74 -0.94 -17.19
C SER A 135 3.93 -1.85 -16.89
N ARG A 136 3.82 -2.75 -15.90
CA ARG A 136 4.92 -3.61 -15.44
C ARG A 136 4.66 -5.09 -15.69
N ALA A 137 3.47 -5.47 -16.13
CA ALA A 137 3.10 -6.86 -16.38
C ALA A 137 3.64 -7.34 -17.74
N GLU A 138 4.24 -8.52 -17.77
CA GLU A 138 4.64 -9.24 -18.99
C GLU A 138 3.45 -9.73 -19.81
N PHE A 139 2.33 -9.94 -19.12
CA PHE A 139 1.05 -10.28 -19.71
C PHE A 139 -0.03 -9.49 -18.99
N PHE A 140 -0.83 -8.76 -19.76
CA PHE A 140 -1.99 -8.06 -19.24
C PHE A 140 -3.19 -8.39 -20.13
N HIS A 141 -4.23 -8.95 -19.53
CA HIS A 141 -5.50 -9.15 -20.19
C HIS A 141 -6.60 -8.51 -19.36
N ALA A 142 -7.49 -7.75 -20.02
CA ALA A 142 -8.65 -7.15 -19.38
C ALA A 142 -9.92 -7.56 -20.11
N PHE A 143 -10.88 -8.04 -19.34
CA PHE A 143 -12.19 -8.39 -19.80
C PHE A 143 -13.13 -7.19 -19.74
N ASN A 144 -13.97 -7.08 -20.76
CA ASN A 144 -15.23 -6.35 -20.64
C ASN A 144 -16.20 -7.26 -19.85
N LYS A 145 -16.99 -6.65 -18.96
CA LYS A 145 -17.91 -7.29 -18.00
C LYS A 145 -18.46 -8.63 -18.52
N THR A 146 -18.23 -9.70 -17.77
CA THR A 146 -18.65 -11.06 -18.11
C THR A 146 -20.10 -11.29 -17.67
N GLU A 147 -20.96 -11.80 -18.56
CA GLU A 147 -22.38 -12.04 -18.26
C GLU A 147 -22.78 -13.53 -18.26
N SER A 148 -22.01 -14.43 -18.92
CA SER A 148 -22.34 -15.86 -19.02
C SER A 148 -21.15 -16.82 -18.81
N ILE A 149 -21.41 -18.05 -18.35
CA ILE A 149 -20.39 -19.11 -18.16
C ILE A 149 -19.77 -19.57 -19.47
N LEU A 150 -20.55 -19.66 -20.55
CA LEU A 150 -20.04 -20.10 -21.86
C LEU A 150 -18.98 -19.13 -22.37
N GLU A 151 -19.24 -17.82 -22.25
CA GLU A 151 -18.22 -16.79 -22.53
C GLU A 151 -17.01 -16.95 -21.63
N VAL A 152 -17.20 -17.28 -20.34
CA VAL A 152 -16.10 -17.51 -19.41
C VAL A 152 -15.22 -18.68 -19.87
N GLU A 153 -15.81 -19.80 -20.31
CA GLU A 153 -15.06 -20.97 -20.81
C GLU A 153 -14.27 -20.67 -22.09
N GLU A 154 -14.89 -20.00 -23.07
CA GLU A 154 -14.22 -19.56 -24.30
C GLU A 154 -13.04 -18.63 -23.98
N ARG A 155 -13.26 -17.68 -23.07
CA ARG A 155 -12.26 -16.73 -22.61
C ARG A 155 -11.11 -17.42 -21.87
N ILE A 156 -11.39 -18.40 -21.02
CA ILE A 156 -10.35 -19.19 -20.33
C ILE A 156 -9.50 -19.94 -21.37
N SER A 157 -10.13 -20.57 -22.37
CA SER A 157 -9.42 -21.28 -23.46
C SER A 157 -8.51 -20.36 -24.27
N MET A 158 -8.96 -19.14 -24.56
CA MET A 158 -8.14 -18.13 -25.24
C MET A 158 -6.97 -17.67 -24.38
N ILE A 159 -7.23 -17.31 -23.12
CA ILE A 159 -6.20 -16.78 -22.22
C ILE A 159 -5.18 -17.85 -21.86
N SER A 160 -5.61 -19.07 -21.54
CA SER A 160 -4.69 -20.14 -21.13
C SER A 160 -3.65 -20.42 -22.21
N LYS A 161 -4.04 -20.41 -23.48
CA LYS A 161 -3.14 -20.56 -24.65
C LYS A 161 -2.16 -19.40 -24.83
N GLN A 162 -2.55 -18.16 -24.52
CA GLN A 162 -1.63 -17.02 -24.60
C GLN A 162 -0.70 -16.97 -23.38
N LEU A 163 -1.25 -17.25 -22.21
CA LEU A 163 -0.56 -17.20 -20.93
C LEU A 163 0.48 -18.32 -20.83
N ILE A 164 0.18 -19.55 -21.26
CA ILE A 164 1.13 -20.67 -21.25
C ILE A 164 2.41 -20.33 -22.02
N ILE A 165 2.30 -19.71 -23.20
CA ILE A 165 3.46 -19.32 -24.02
C ILE A 165 4.38 -18.39 -23.22
N LYS A 166 3.80 -17.45 -22.47
CA LYS A 166 4.56 -16.51 -21.65
C LYS A 166 5.12 -17.17 -20.39
N LEU A 167 4.36 -18.05 -19.73
CA LEU A 167 4.78 -18.76 -18.52
C LEU A 167 5.88 -19.79 -18.80
N LEU A 168 5.90 -20.43 -19.97
CA LEU A 168 6.94 -21.41 -20.33
C LEU A 168 8.35 -20.78 -20.37
N LEU A 169 8.45 -19.48 -20.67
CA LEU A 169 9.73 -18.74 -20.55
C LEU A 169 10.25 -18.76 -19.11
N TYR A 170 9.36 -18.72 -18.12
CA TYR A 170 9.69 -18.75 -16.70
C TYR A 170 9.88 -20.18 -16.16
N LYS A 171 9.24 -21.18 -16.77
CA LYS A 171 9.50 -22.61 -16.49
C LYS A 171 10.96 -22.98 -16.78
N GLN A 172 11.55 -22.44 -17.84
CA GLN A 172 12.96 -22.69 -18.19
C GLN A 172 13.93 -22.18 -17.11
N PHE A 173 13.64 -21.02 -16.49
CA PHE A 173 14.41 -20.53 -15.34
C PHE A 173 14.30 -21.45 -14.11
N SER A 174 13.16 -22.11 -13.91
CA SER A 174 12.98 -23.08 -12.82
C SER A 174 13.76 -24.38 -13.04
N SER A 175 13.92 -24.84 -14.29
CA SER A 175 14.71 -26.05 -14.60
C SER A 175 16.21 -25.91 -14.29
N LEU A 176 16.71 -24.66 -14.21
CA LEU A 176 18.06 -24.34 -13.77
C LEU A 176 18.23 -24.34 -12.23
N GLN A 177 17.13 -24.39 -11.45
CA GLN A 177 17.17 -24.19 -10.00
C GLN A 177 16.79 -25.41 -9.13
N ASN A 178 16.28 -26.53 -9.67
CA ASN A 178 16.39 -27.91 -9.16
C ASN A 178 15.21 -28.81 -9.59
N ASN A 179 15.48 -30.12 -9.61
CA ASN A 179 14.55 -31.23 -9.82
C ASN A 179 13.39 -31.20 -8.82
N LEU A 180 12.16 -31.04 -9.32
CA LEU A 180 10.93 -31.04 -8.54
C LEU A 180 10.54 -32.48 -8.16
N THR A 181 10.52 -32.80 -6.86
CA THR A 181 9.76 -33.95 -6.34
C THR A 181 8.35 -33.50 -5.97
N ILE A 182 7.36 -34.06 -6.67
CA ILE A 182 5.93 -33.88 -6.40
C ILE A 182 5.61 -34.45 -5.01
N TYR A 183 4.98 -33.66 -4.16
CA TYR A 183 4.40 -34.15 -2.91
C TYR A 183 3.00 -34.69 -3.22
N GLU A 184 2.84 -36.00 -3.22
CA GLU A 184 1.53 -36.61 -3.00
C GLU A 184 1.20 -36.40 -1.51
N HIS A 185 0.30 -35.48 -1.21
CA HIS A 185 -0.37 -35.52 0.09
C HIS A 185 -1.25 -36.77 0.11
N LYS A 186 -0.72 -37.89 0.62
CA LYS A 186 -1.56 -38.97 1.14
C LYS A 186 -2.33 -38.42 2.33
N ILE A 187 -3.56 -38.02 2.07
CA ILE A 187 -4.56 -37.79 3.12
C ILE A 187 -5.05 -39.17 3.52
N ASP A 188 -4.29 -39.82 4.40
CA ASP A 188 -4.86 -40.88 5.23
C ASP A 188 -5.78 -40.17 6.23
N GLU A 189 -7.10 -40.29 6.02
CA GLU A 189 -8.16 -40.29 7.03
C GLU A 189 -9.51 -40.29 6.29
N GLU A 190 -10.05 -41.50 6.05
CA GLU A 190 -11.37 -41.74 5.47
C GLU A 190 -12.53 -41.43 6.43
N GLU A 191 -12.25 -40.83 7.59
CA GLU A 191 -13.29 -40.38 8.52
C GLU A 191 -13.62 -38.89 8.31
N SER A 192 -14.61 -38.67 7.44
CA SER A 192 -15.39 -37.42 7.29
C SER A 192 -14.71 -36.22 6.58
N LYS A 193 -14.38 -36.40 5.29
CA LYS A 193 -13.89 -35.33 4.37
C LYS A 193 -14.73 -34.04 4.46
N GLN A 194 -14.06 -32.90 4.65
CA GLN A 194 -14.68 -31.55 4.67
C GLN A 194 -15.16 -31.15 3.27
N LEU A 195 -16.16 -30.26 3.19
CA LEU A 195 -16.75 -29.86 1.91
C LEU A 195 -15.72 -29.27 0.93
N CYS A 196 -14.83 -28.37 1.35
CA CYS A 196 -13.80 -27.82 0.45
C CYS A 196 -12.83 -28.87 -0.13
N SER A 197 -12.78 -30.08 0.45
CA SER A 197 -11.97 -31.21 -0.06
C SER A 197 -12.79 -32.22 -0.86
N TRP A 198 -14.07 -31.97 -1.08
CA TRP A 198 -14.90 -32.85 -1.91
C TRP A 198 -14.49 -32.70 -3.37
N THR A 199 -14.20 -33.85 -3.98
CA THR A 199 -13.99 -33.97 -5.40
C THR A 199 -15.33 -33.91 -6.15
N SER A 200 -15.28 -33.80 -7.48
CA SER A 200 -16.47 -33.92 -8.31
C SER A 200 -17.23 -35.23 -8.07
N LYS A 201 -16.53 -36.34 -7.78
CA LYS A 201 -17.16 -37.63 -7.44
C LYS A 201 -17.91 -37.60 -6.10
N ASP A 202 -17.34 -36.93 -5.10
CA ASP A 202 -17.98 -36.76 -3.79
C ASP A 202 -19.27 -35.92 -3.94
N ILE A 203 -19.23 -34.87 -4.76
CA ILE A 203 -20.42 -34.08 -5.12
C ILE A 203 -21.48 -34.92 -5.82
N GLN A 204 -21.11 -35.74 -6.81
CA GLN A 204 -22.07 -36.60 -7.49
C GLN A 204 -22.79 -37.55 -6.53
N SER A 205 -22.05 -38.13 -5.60
CA SER A 205 -22.61 -38.99 -4.56
C SER A 205 -23.56 -38.22 -3.65
N PHE A 206 -23.20 -36.99 -3.27
CA PHE A 206 -24.05 -36.11 -2.46
C PHE A 206 -25.34 -35.70 -3.19
N LEU A 207 -25.25 -35.25 -4.44
CA LEU A 207 -26.39 -34.84 -5.27
C LEU A 207 -27.38 -35.99 -5.49
N THR A 208 -26.85 -37.21 -5.64
CA THR A 208 -27.66 -38.44 -5.74
C THR A 208 -28.48 -38.67 -4.46
N ARG A 209 -27.85 -38.52 -3.30
CA ARG A 209 -28.48 -38.75 -2.00
C ARG A 209 -29.62 -37.77 -1.70
N ILE A 210 -29.49 -36.51 -2.12
CA ILE A 210 -30.53 -35.49 -1.92
C ILE A 210 -31.61 -35.49 -3.03
N GLY A 211 -31.51 -36.40 -4.01
CA GLY A 211 -32.51 -36.56 -5.05
C GLY A 211 -32.47 -35.51 -6.16
N VAL A 212 -31.30 -34.96 -6.50
CA VAL A 212 -31.16 -34.07 -7.67
C VAL A 212 -31.33 -34.88 -8.96
N GLN A 213 -32.02 -34.30 -9.95
CA GLN A 213 -32.25 -34.92 -11.26
C GLN A 213 -30.92 -35.24 -11.98
N GLN A 214 -30.92 -36.30 -12.80
CA GLN A 214 -29.74 -36.73 -13.57
C GLN A 214 -29.21 -35.63 -14.48
N SER A 215 -30.09 -34.91 -15.20
CA SER A 215 -29.67 -33.83 -16.11
C SER A 215 -28.86 -32.73 -15.42
N SER A 216 -29.28 -32.27 -14.23
CA SER A 216 -28.49 -31.32 -13.45
C SER A 216 -27.19 -31.95 -12.95
N ARG A 217 -27.21 -33.21 -12.49
CA ARG A 217 -26.00 -33.93 -12.04
C ARG A 217 -24.96 -34.07 -13.14
N ASP A 218 -25.40 -34.33 -14.37
CA ASP A 218 -24.53 -34.42 -15.55
C ASP A 218 -23.82 -33.09 -15.80
N LEU A 219 -24.53 -31.95 -15.67
CA LEU A 219 -23.93 -30.60 -15.76
C LEU A 219 -22.87 -30.35 -14.68
N PHE A 220 -23.11 -30.78 -13.43
CA PHE A 220 -22.09 -30.69 -12.37
C PHE A 220 -20.84 -31.51 -12.70
N THR A 221 -21.00 -32.66 -13.36
CA THR A 221 -19.88 -33.53 -13.79
C THR A 221 -19.14 -32.91 -14.97
N GLU A 222 -19.86 -32.45 -15.99
CA GLU A 222 -19.31 -31.81 -17.19
C GLU A 222 -18.44 -30.60 -16.81
N LYS A 223 -18.96 -29.75 -15.91
CA LYS A 223 -18.25 -28.57 -15.42
C LYS A 223 -17.19 -28.90 -14.36
N GLN A 224 -17.06 -30.17 -13.96
CA GLN A 224 -16.14 -30.67 -12.93
C GLN A 224 -16.24 -29.86 -11.62
N ILE A 225 -17.47 -29.60 -11.18
CA ILE A 225 -17.70 -28.85 -9.93
C ILE A 225 -17.20 -29.68 -8.76
N ASP A 226 -16.36 -29.06 -7.93
CA ASP A 226 -15.85 -29.59 -6.67
C ASP A 226 -16.48 -28.85 -5.48
N GLY A 227 -16.17 -29.28 -4.26
CA GLY A 227 -16.79 -28.70 -3.07
C GLY A 227 -16.42 -27.23 -2.80
N TYR A 228 -15.28 -26.77 -3.31
CA TYR A 228 -14.87 -25.37 -3.23
C TYR A 228 -15.69 -24.47 -4.16
N LEU A 229 -15.98 -24.96 -5.36
CA LEU A 229 -16.87 -24.30 -6.32
C LEU A 229 -18.32 -24.33 -5.84
N LEU A 230 -18.79 -25.49 -5.33
CA LEU A 230 -20.14 -25.63 -4.79
C LEU A 230 -20.41 -24.65 -3.64
N LEU A 231 -19.42 -24.37 -2.78
CA LEU A 231 -19.52 -23.40 -1.70
C LEU A 231 -19.75 -21.96 -2.15
N ALA A 232 -19.39 -21.63 -3.39
CA ALA A 232 -19.56 -20.29 -3.94
C ALA A 232 -20.85 -20.13 -4.75
N CYS A 233 -21.57 -21.21 -5.02
CA CYS A 233 -22.82 -21.17 -5.79
C CYS A 233 -23.93 -20.46 -5.01
N THR A 234 -24.56 -19.49 -5.68
CA THR A 234 -25.79 -18.83 -5.24
C THR A 234 -27.03 -19.54 -5.79
N GLU A 235 -28.20 -19.22 -5.24
CA GLU A 235 -29.47 -19.81 -5.72
C GLU A 235 -29.73 -19.50 -7.20
N ASN A 236 -29.39 -18.28 -7.64
CA ASN A 236 -29.56 -17.85 -9.01
C ASN A 236 -28.65 -18.64 -9.95
N GLU A 237 -27.39 -18.86 -9.57
CA GLU A 237 -26.44 -19.63 -10.37
C GLU A 237 -26.85 -21.11 -10.48
N LEU A 238 -27.39 -21.71 -9.40
CA LEU A 238 -27.96 -23.07 -9.46
C LEU A 238 -29.15 -23.16 -10.42
N LYS A 239 -29.98 -22.12 -10.46
CA LYS A 239 -31.13 -22.05 -11.36
C LYS A 239 -30.69 -21.86 -12.81
N ASP A 240 -29.90 -20.83 -13.06
CA ASP A 240 -29.63 -20.32 -14.40
C ASP A 240 -28.53 -21.14 -15.10
N TYR A 241 -27.54 -21.66 -14.36
CA TYR A 241 -26.41 -22.39 -14.94
C TYR A 241 -26.53 -23.91 -14.82
N PHE A 242 -27.04 -24.41 -13.70
CA PHE A 242 -27.21 -25.85 -13.47
C PHE A 242 -28.63 -26.35 -13.78
N GLN A 243 -29.48 -25.46 -14.33
CA GLN A 243 -30.86 -25.74 -14.74
C GLN A 243 -31.70 -26.37 -13.62
N MET A 244 -31.38 -26.08 -12.36
CA MET A 244 -32.10 -26.62 -11.21
C MET A 244 -33.39 -25.84 -11.01
N ASN A 245 -34.41 -26.10 -11.83
CA ASN A 245 -35.67 -25.33 -11.83
C ASN A 245 -36.44 -25.43 -10.50
N ASN A 246 -36.28 -26.53 -9.77
CA ASN A 246 -36.96 -26.73 -8.50
C ASN A 246 -36.34 -25.89 -7.37
N ARG A 247 -37.06 -24.83 -6.96
CA ARG A 247 -36.66 -23.94 -5.86
C ARG A 247 -36.40 -24.68 -4.55
N LYS A 248 -37.23 -25.66 -4.20
CA LYS A 248 -37.06 -26.44 -2.96
C LYS A 248 -35.75 -27.23 -2.99
N VAL A 249 -35.39 -27.81 -4.12
CA VAL A 249 -34.12 -28.55 -4.26
C VAL A 249 -32.91 -27.61 -4.20
N ARG A 250 -32.97 -26.42 -4.82
CA ARG A 250 -31.91 -25.41 -4.70
C ARG A 250 -31.75 -24.93 -3.25
N GLN A 251 -32.87 -24.66 -2.59
CA GLN A 251 -32.89 -24.23 -1.21
C GLN A 251 -32.36 -25.34 -0.29
N ILE A 252 -32.79 -26.59 -0.48
CA ILE A 252 -32.24 -27.77 0.21
C ILE A 252 -30.74 -27.88 -0.03
N LEU A 253 -30.25 -27.73 -1.26
CA LEU A 253 -28.82 -27.82 -1.57
C LEU A 253 -28.02 -26.75 -0.79
N ILE A 254 -28.45 -25.48 -0.86
CA ILE A 254 -27.81 -24.36 -0.14
C ILE A 254 -27.91 -24.57 1.38
N GLU A 255 -29.09 -24.93 1.87
CA GLU A 255 -29.38 -25.20 3.28
C GLU A 255 -28.76 -26.51 3.78
N HIS A 256 -28.26 -27.41 2.94
CA HIS A 256 -27.48 -28.58 3.34
C HIS A 256 -25.97 -28.31 3.24
N VAL A 257 -25.54 -27.50 2.28
CA VAL A 257 -24.15 -27.05 2.14
C VAL A 257 -23.72 -26.16 3.31
N ILE A 258 -24.58 -25.23 3.74
CA ILE A 258 -24.28 -24.28 4.84
C ILE A 258 -24.10 -25.00 6.19
N PRO A 259 -24.96 -25.95 6.61
CA PRO A 259 -24.75 -26.75 7.80
C PRO A 259 -23.56 -27.69 7.68
N ILE A 260 -23.28 -28.34 6.56
CA ILE A 260 -22.07 -29.16 6.42
C ILE A 260 -20.80 -28.32 6.62
N HIS A 261 -20.82 -27.05 6.18
CA HIS A 261 -19.77 -26.07 6.45
C HIS A 261 -19.74 -25.61 7.92
N ARG A 262 -20.89 -25.30 8.54
CA ARG A 262 -20.99 -24.81 9.94
C ARG A 262 -20.83 -25.89 11.01
N GLU A 263 -21.38 -27.07 10.79
CA GLU A 263 -21.45 -28.21 11.71
C GLU A 263 -20.09 -28.90 11.87
N ARG A 264 -19.11 -28.64 10.98
CA ARG A 264 -17.73 -29.13 11.11
C ARG A 264 -16.69 -28.06 11.44
N GLN A 265 -17.07 -26.77 11.40
CA GLN A 265 -16.42 -25.71 12.19
C GLN A 265 -16.62 -25.90 13.71
N SER A 266 -17.42 -26.90 14.13
CA SER A 266 -17.69 -27.25 15.53
C SER A 266 -16.59 -28.05 16.23
N ARG A 267 -15.59 -28.59 15.50
CA ARG A 267 -14.36 -29.06 16.17
C ARG A 267 -13.64 -27.80 16.68
N PRO A 268 -13.36 -27.67 17.99
CA PRO A 268 -12.77 -26.46 18.56
C PRO A 268 -11.34 -26.31 18.06
N GLN A 269 -11.16 -25.71 16.88
CA GLN A 269 -9.86 -25.26 16.45
C GLN A 269 -9.60 -23.93 17.13
N TRP A 270 -8.50 -23.88 17.88
CA TRP A 270 -8.13 -22.74 18.72
C TRP A 270 -8.20 -21.39 17.98
N HIS A 271 -7.92 -21.38 16.67
CA HIS A 271 -7.86 -20.16 15.87
C HIS A 271 -9.24 -19.53 15.61
N TYR A 272 -10.31 -20.33 15.54
CA TYR A 272 -11.67 -19.81 15.43
C TYR A 272 -12.13 -19.14 16.73
N GLU A 273 -11.80 -19.75 17.87
CA GLU A 273 -12.08 -19.17 19.19
C GLU A 273 -11.25 -17.91 19.42
N ALA A 274 -9.98 -17.94 19.02
CA ALA A 274 -9.07 -16.81 19.07
C ALA A 274 -9.61 -15.63 18.25
N LYS A 275 -10.09 -15.85 17.01
CA LYS A 275 -10.65 -14.77 16.17
C LYS A 275 -11.90 -14.13 16.78
N LYS A 276 -12.70 -14.86 17.56
CA LYS A 276 -13.89 -14.33 18.26
C LYS A 276 -13.53 -13.58 19.56
N THR A 277 -12.28 -13.68 20.02
CA THR A 277 -11.86 -13.10 21.29
C THR A 277 -11.66 -11.60 21.15
N LYS A 278 -12.34 -10.82 22.00
CA LYS A 278 -12.12 -9.36 22.09
C LYS A 278 -10.88 -9.06 22.90
N GLY A 279 -10.02 -8.21 22.35
CA GLY A 279 -8.82 -7.72 23.04
C GLY A 279 -9.17 -6.82 24.23
N LYS A 280 -8.40 -6.94 25.32
CA LYS A 280 -8.51 -6.05 26.48
C LYS A 280 -7.66 -4.80 26.29
N SER A 281 -8.16 -3.63 26.69
CA SER A 281 -7.57 -2.32 26.38
C SER A 281 -6.19 -2.06 27.00
N ASP A 282 -5.84 -2.79 28.04
CA ASP A 282 -4.57 -2.74 28.75
C ASP A 282 -3.62 -3.89 28.37
N HIS A 283 -4.03 -4.78 27.46
CA HIS A 283 -3.24 -5.92 27.03
C HIS A 283 -2.55 -5.62 25.69
N VAL A 284 -1.22 -5.81 25.65
CA VAL A 284 -0.40 -5.60 24.46
C VAL A 284 0.46 -6.83 24.20
N TYR A 285 0.61 -7.21 22.94
CA TYR A 285 1.50 -8.30 22.53
C TYR A 285 2.75 -7.71 21.87
N LEU A 286 3.94 -8.11 22.30
CA LEU A 286 5.22 -7.67 21.75
C LEU A 286 5.86 -8.79 20.92
N ILE A 287 5.97 -8.55 19.61
CA ILE A 287 6.65 -9.42 18.64
C ILE A 287 8.09 -8.90 18.47
N TYR A 288 9.05 -9.79 18.67
CA TYR A 288 10.48 -9.49 18.52
C TYR A 288 11.25 -10.79 18.23
N ASP A 289 12.45 -10.67 17.65
CA ASP A 289 13.34 -11.82 17.50
C ASP A 289 14.02 -12.15 18.84
N PRO A 290 14.23 -13.42 19.21
CA PRO A 290 14.85 -13.78 20.49
C PRO A 290 16.21 -13.12 20.75
N GLU A 291 16.98 -12.80 19.70
CA GLU A 291 18.24 -12.06 19.86
C GLU A 291 18.02 -10.63 20.38
N ASP A 292 16.86 -10.02 20.09
CA ASP A 292 16.51 -8.65 20.50
C ASP A 292 15.90 -8.56 21.92
N HIS A 293 16.02 -9.63 22.73
CA HIS A 293 15.40 -9.73 24.05
C HIS A 293 15.75 -8.57 25.00
N SER A 294 16.95 -7.98 24.90
CA SER A 294 17.36 -6.87 25.77
C SER A 294 16.46 -5.65 25.58
N ILE A 295 16.28 -5.21 24.32
CA ILE A 295 15.44 -4.04 24.01
C ILE A 295 13.97 -4.37 24.24
N ALA A 296 13.54 -5.59 23.90
CA ALA A 296 12.18 -6.04 24.16
C ALA A 296 11.84 -6.00 25.66
N ASN A 297 12.77 -6.40 26.54
CA ASN A 297 12.62 -6.33 27.99
C ASN A 297 12.51 -4.89 28.49
N GLU A 298 13.30 -3.97 27.94
CA GLU A 298 13.25 -2.55 28.30
C GLU A 298 11.89 -1.93 27.97
N ILE A 299 11.39 -2.15 26.74
CA ILE A 299 10.05 -1.73 26.32
C ILE A 299 8.98 -2.39 27.20
N SER A 300 9.12 -3.69 27.48
CA SER A 300 8.18 -4.45 28.32
C SER A 300 8.09 -3.88 29.73
N ASN A 301 9.22 -3.59 30.36
CA ASN A 301 9.29 -3.06 31.72
C ASN A 301 8.66 -1.66 31.77
N PHE A 302 9.01 -0.78 30.83
CA PHE A 302 8.40 0.54 30.73
C PHE A 302 6.87 0.49 30.60
N LEU A 303 6.35 -0.40 29.73
CA LEU A 303 4.90 -0.54 29.55
C LEU A 303 4.21 -1.15 30.78
N LYS A 304 4.86 -2.09 31.49
CA LYS A 304 4.37 -2.63 32.75
C LYS A 304 4.26 -1.54 33.83
N ASP A 305 5.25 -0.65 33.91
CA ASP A 305 5.23 0.51 34.82
C ASP A 305 4.06 1.46 34.49
N LYS A 306 3.69 1.57 33.20
CA LYS A 306 2.49 2.28 32.73
C LYS A 306 1.19 1.46 32.84
N LYS A 307 1.19 0.39 33.63
CA LYS A 307 0.02 -0.48 33.89
C LYS A 307 -0.53 -1.15 32.63
N PHE A 308 0.34 -1.58 31.72
CA PHE A 308 -0.04 -2.52 30.67
C PHE A 308 0.32 -3.95 31.07
N ARG A 309 -0.51 -4.89 30.62
CA ARG A 309 -0.15 -6.31 30.60
C ARG A 309 0.51 -6.63 29.27
N VAL A 310 1.83 -6.79 29.30
CA VAL A 310 2.64 -7.10 28.13
C VAL A 310 2.81 -8.62 28.01
N PHE A 311 2.43 -9.16 26.86
CA PHE A 311 2.62 -10.55 26.47
C PHE A 311 3.69 -10.64 25.39
N THR A 312 4.42 -11.75 25.34
CA THR A 312 5.44 -12.06 24.34
C THR A 312 5.27 -13.49 23.87
N HIS A 313 6.01 -13.89 22.84
CA HIS A 313 6.05 -15.29 22.43
C HIS A 313 6.45 -16.21 23.59
N ASN A 314 5.88 -17.41 23.59
CA ASN A 314 6.14 -18.44 24.58
C ASN A 314 7.59 -18.92 24.45
N SER A 315 8.27 -19.09 25.58
CA SER A 315 9.60 -19.73 25.66
C SER A 315 9.68 -21.12 25.00
N ARG A 316 8.53 -21.78 24.84
CA ARG A 316 8.41 -23.03 24.08
C ARG A 316 8.07 -22.71 22.63
N TYR A 317 9.05 -22.80 21.73
CA TYR A 317 8.88 -22.52 20.30
C TYR A 317 8.03 -23.55 19.53
N GLY A 318 7.60 -24.66 20.18
CA GLY A 318 6.90 -25.76 19.51
C GLY A 318 7.82 -26.57 18.57
N LYS A 319 7.33 -27.68 18.02
CA LYS A 319 8.09 -28.53 17.07
C LYS A 319 7.96 -28.07 15.62
N ASN A 320 6.90 -27.31 15.30
CA ASN A 320 6.62 -26.83 13.95
C ASN A 320 5.83 -25.52 13.99
N LYS A 321 5.66 -24.89 12.81
CA LYS A 321 4.92 -23.63 12.61
C LYS A 321 3.49 -23.67 13.20
N HIS A 322 2.75 -24.76 13.02
CA HIS A 322 1.37 -24.86 13.53
C HIS A 322 1.33 -24.89 15.06
N GLU A 323 2.22 -25.66 15.68
CA GLU A 323 2.31 -25.74 17.14
C GLU A 323 2.76 -24.41 17.75
N PHE A 324 3.74 -23.74 17.12
CA PHE A 324 4.17 -22.40 17.51
C PHE A 324 2.99 -21.41 17.54
N LEU A 325 2.19 -21.36 16.47
CA LEU A 325 1.02 -20.47 16.42
C LEU A 325 -0.10 -20.91 17.36
N ALA A 326 -0.28 -22.21 17.59
CA ALA A 326 -1.27 -22.72 18.54
C ALA A 326 -0.95 -22.32 20.00
N LEU A 327 0.34 -22.23 20.35
CA LEU A 327 0.78 -21.77 21.67
C LEU A 327 0.62 -20.25 21.85
N ASN A 328 0.96 -19.47 20.81
CA ASN A 328 1.04 -18.01 20.91
C ASN A 328 -0.26 -17.30 20.52
N GLY A 329 -1.01 -17.85 19.57
CA GLY A 329 -2.20 -17.24 19.00
C GLY A 329 -3.32 -16.96 19.98
N PRO A 330 -3.68 -17.87 20.91
CA PRO A 330 -4.68 -17.59 21.94
C PRO A 330 -4.28 -16.44 22.88
N VAL A 331 -2.98 -16.24 23.11
CA VAL A 331 -2.47 -15.14 23.94
C VAL A 331 -2.57 -13.83 23.18
N MET A 332 -2.08 -13.80 21.93
CA MET A 332 -2.18 -12.65 21.03
C MET A 332 -3.63 -12.21 20.79
N ALA A 333 -4.56 -13.16 20.65
CA ALA A 333 -5.97 -12.86 20.45
C ALA A 333 -6.61 -12.08 21.62
N ARG A 334 -6.10 -12.23 22.85
CA ARG A 334 -6.57 -11.52 24.04
C ARG A 334 -6.01 -10.09 24.14
N THR A 335 -5.01 -9.73 23.35
CA THR A 335 -4.44 -8.39 23.35
C THR A 335 -5.25 -7.46 22.45
N LYS A 336 -5.24 -6.17 22.78
CA LYS A 336 -5.86 -5.15 21.92
C LYS A 336 -4.88 -4.72 20.84
N ASP A 337 -3.67 -4.38 21.23
CA ASP A 337 -2.64 -3.84 20.34
C ASP A 337 -1.46 -4.81 20.24
N VAL A 338 -0.78 -4.78 19.09
CA VAL A 338 0.44 -5.55 18.80
C VAL A 338 1.57 -4.59 18.52
N ILE A 339 2.70 -4.74 19.20
CA ILE A 339 3.93 -4.00 18.96
C ILE A 339 4.87 -4.91 18.19
N PHE A 340 5.38 -4.43 17.05
CA PHE A 340 6.38 -5.12 16.26
C PHE A 340 7.74 -4.43 16.38
N LEU A 341 8.71 -5.11 16.97
CA LEU A 341 10.08 -4.62 17.11
C LEU A 341 10.82 -4.79 15.78
N LEU A 342 11.09 -3.70 15.07
CA LEU A 342 11.75 -3.74 13.76
C LEU A 342 13.27 -3.56 13.87
N THR A 343 13.98 -4.67 13.71
CA THR A 343 15.44 -4.78 13.72
C THR A 343 15.90 -5.58 12.50
N GLY A 344 17.20 -5.61 12.22
CA GLY A 344 17.75 -6.44 11.13
C GLY A 344 17.42 -7.93 11.30
N LYS A 345 17.33 -8.39 12.54
CA LYS A 345 17.03 -9.79 12.90
C LYS A 345 15.55 -10.10 12.74
N SER A 346 14.67 -9.26 13.30
CA SER A 346 13.23 -9.47 13.22
C SER A 346 12.67 -9.43 11.79
N CYS A 347 13.32 -8.71 10.88
CA CYS A 347 12.94 -8.69 9.46
C CYS A 347 13.26 -9.98 8.71
N ARG A 348 14.18 -10.79 9.22
CA ARG A 348 14.63 -12.03 8.56
C ARG A 348 14.11 -13.27 9.27
N SER A 349 13.70 -13.14 10.52
CA SER A 349 13.20 -14.22 11.36
C SER A 349 11.87 -14.77 10.86
N THR A 350 11.78 -16.09 10.79
CA THR A 350 10.55 -16.81 10.42
C THR A 350 9.52 -16.76 11.55
N PHE A 351 9.98 -16.74 12.80
CA PHE A 351 9.12 -16.66 13.98
C PHE A 351 8.33 -15.34 13.99
N THR A 352 9.04 -14.22 13.89
CA THR A 352 8.44 -12.88 13.85
C THR A 352 7.51 -12.72 12.66
N PHE A 353 7.87 -13.26 11.49
CA PHE A 353 7.03 -13.27 10.30
C PHE A 353 5.71 -14.01 10.53
N HIS A 354 5.74 -15.20 11.15
CA HIS A 354 4.53 -15.96 11.43
C HIS A 354 3.64 -15.31 12.50
N GLU A 355 4.22 -14.70 13.53
CA GLU A 355 3.43 -13.94 14.51
C GLU A 355 2.83 -12.67 13.90
N LEU A 356 3.58 -11.96 13.06
CA LEU A 356 3.12 -10.74 12.41
C LEU A 356 1.96 -11.02 11.45
N THR A 357 2.09 -12.07 10.63
CA THR A 357 1.00 -12.51 9.75
C THR A 357 -0.20 -13.03 10.54
N LEU A 358 0.01 -13.69 11.68
CA LEU A 358 -1.08 -14.09 12.58
C LEU A 358 -1.81 -12.88 13.18
N ALA A 359 -1.08 -11.85 13.60
CA ALA A 359 -1.64 -10.61 14.12
C ALA A 359 -2.51 -9.91 13.07
N GLU A 360 -2.01 -9.82 11.83
CA GLU A 360 -2.74 -9.30 10.68
C GLU A 360 -4.00 -10.11 10.38
N TRP A 361 -3.92 -11.45 10.43
CA TRP A 361 -5.07 -12.32 10.19
C TRP A 361 -6.15 -12.22 11.28
N PHE A 362 -5.75 -11.90 12.51
CA PHE A 362 -6.64 -11.51 13.61
C PHE A 362 -7.10 -10.06 13.57
N GLU A 363 -6.69 -9.30 12.56
CA GLU A 363 -7.03 -7.88 12.37
C GLU A 363 -6.63 -7.03 13.59
N LYS A 364 -5.51 -7.38 14.23
CA LYS A 364 -4.96 -6.62 15.36
C LYS A 364 -4.31 -5.34 14.86
N PRO A 365 -4.57 -4.18 15.49
CA PRO A 365 -3.75 -2.98 15.29
C PRO A 365 -2.28 -3.28 15.59
N ILE A 366 -1.42 -3.05 14.61
CA ILE A 366 0.03 -3.21 14.73
C ILE A 366 0.66 -1.81 14.80
N VAL A 367 1.58 -1.61 15.75
CA VAL A 367 2.48 -0.44 15.79
C VAL A 367 3.91 -0.93 15.66
N THR A 368 4.67 -0.30 14.77
CA THR A 368 6.06 -0.67 14.53
C THR A 368 6.99 0.18 15.40
N VAL A 369 7.96 -0.46 16.05
CA VAL A 369 9.05 0.19 16.77
C VAL A 369 10.28 0.14 15.86
N TYR A 370 10.61 1.28 15.25
CA TYR A 370 11.61 1.38 14.20
C TYR A 370 12.99 1.73 14.79
N ILE A 371 13.85 0.73 14.96
CA ILE A 371 15.15 0.88 15.63
C ILE A 371 16.29 0.96 14.61
N GLU A 372 16.19 0.18 13.54
CA GLU A 372 17.25 0.06 12.54
C GLU A 372 16.70 0.29 11.13
N HIS A 373 17.50 0.90 10.26
CA HIS A 373 17.14 1.06 8.85
C HIS A 373 17.28 -0.23 8.06
N VAL A 374 16.19 -0.99 8.04
CA VAL A 374 16.12 -2.32 7.42
C VAL A 374 15.24 -2.37 6.18
N TRP A 375 14.67 -1.22 5.77
CA TRP A 375 13.66 -1.16 4.70
C TRP A 375 14.09 -1.84 3.40
N ALA A 376 15.29 -1.53 2.91
CA ALA A 376 15.83 -2.12 1.68
C ALA A 376 16.08 -3.63 1.78
N ASN A 377 16.28 -4.15 3.00
CA ASN A 377 16.63 -5.54 3.26
C ASN A 377 15.43 -6.38 3.74
N MET A 378 14.25 -5.77 3.89
CA MET A 378 13.03 -6.47 4.28
C MET A 378 12.45 -7.29 3.13
N ARG A 379 11.92 -8.47 3.47
CA ARG A 379 11.10 -9.27 2.55
C ARG A 379 9.96 -8.42 2.00
N SER A 380 9.60 -8.64 0.73
CA SER A 380 8.53 -7.88 0.07
C SER A 380 7.19 -8.05 0.78
N SER A 381 6.90 -9.25 1.29
CA SER A 381 5.73 -9.51 2.13
C SER A 381 5.67 -8.65 3.41
N ILE A 382 6.77 -8.57 4.18
CA ILE A 382 6.85 -7.78 5.41
C ILE A 382 6.72 -6.29 5.10
N ARG A 383 7.38 -5.80 4.05
CA ARG A 383 7.22 -4.41 3.60
C ARG A 383 5.78 -4.11 3.22
N ALA A 384 5.15 -4.96 2.42
CA ALA A 384 3.77 -4.78 2.00
C ALA A 384 2.79 -4.76 3.18
N LEU A 385 3.04 -5.62 4.18
CA LEU A 385 2.23 -5.69 5.39
C LEU A 385 2.43 -4.44 6.25
N LEU A 386 3.68 -4.06 6.55
CA LEU A 386 4.00 -2.99 7.51
C LEU A 386 4.01 -1.57 6.93
N ALA A 387 4.07 -1.39 5.60
CA ALA A 387 4.24 -0.09 4.95
C ALA A 387 3.30 1.01 5.48
N ASP A 388 2.01 0.65 5.64
CA ASP A 388 0.96 1.58 6.03
C ASP A 388 0.74 1.62 7.55
N TYR A 389 1.40 0.76 8.32
CA TYR A 389 1.23 0.72 9.76
C TYR A 389 1.96 1.88 10.44
N PRO A 390 1.36 2.42 11.52
CA PRO A 390 1.97 3.47 12.32
C PRO A 390 3.28 2.96 12.92
N SER A 391 4.29 3.82 12.89
CA SER A 391 5.63 3.51 13.34
C SER A 391 6.17 4.63 14.22
N VAL A 392 6.83 4.25 15.30
CA VAL A 392 7.55 5.14 16.22
C VAL A 392 9.03 5.03 15.92
N ASP A 393 9.68 6.18 15.70
CA ASP A 393 11.11 6.25 15.41
C ASP A 393 11.91 6.14 16.71
N PHE A 394 12.64 5.04 16.88
CA PHE A 394 13.61 4.81 17.96
C PHE A 394 15.06 4.98 17.47
N MET A 395 15.24 5.12 16.15
CA MET A 395 16.55 5.24 15.51
C MET A 395 17.13 6.65 15.68
N HIS A 396 16.28 7.68 15.56
CA HIS A 396 16.73 9.09 15.56
C HIS A 396 16.30 9.87 16.80
N GLN A 397 15.47 9.28 17.66
CA GLN A 397 14.95 9.91 18.87
C GLN A 397 15.56 9.26 20.10
N SER A 398 15.56 9.99 21.22
CA SER A 398 15.98 9.40 22.49
C SER A 398 15.00 8.30 22.89
N LEU A 399 15.52 7.20 23.47
CA LEU A 399 14.70 6.08 23.92
C LEU A 399 13.50 6.52 24.77
N HIS A 400 13.72 7.46 25.70
CA HIS A 400 12.68 7.96 26.60
C HIS A 400 11.56 8.68 25.85
N GLU A 401 11.91 9.50 24.85
CA GLU A 401 10.93 10.20 24.01
C GLU A 401 10.13 9.21 23.17
N SER A 402 10.79 8.26 22.51
CA SER A 402 10.12 7.24 21.70
C SER A 402 9.20 6.34 22.54
N LEU A 403 9.61 5.96 23.75
CA LEU A 403 8.77 5.22 24.70
C LEU A 403 7.53 6.03 25.12
N THR A 404 7.69 7.35 25.31
CA THR A 404 6.57 8.26 25.64
C THR A 404 5.59 8.38 24.48
N ILE A 405 6.08 8.52 23.25
CA ILE A 405 5.25 8.52 22.02
C ILE A 405 4.49 7.20 21.88
N LEU A 406 5.19 6.07 22.07
CA LEU A 406 4.58 4.74 22.01
C LEU A 406 3.46 4.59 23.05
N HIS A 407 3.68 5.05 24.28
CA HIS A 407 2.66 5.06 25.32
C HIS A 407 1.43 5.91 24.94
N ALA A 408 1.67 7.14 24.48
CA ALA A 408 0.62 8.06 24.05
C ALA A 408 -0.21 7.52 22.88
N TYR A 409 0.43 6.73 22.00
CA TYR A 409 -0.24 6.03 20.90
C TYR A 409 -1.14 4.90 21.41
N LEU A 410 -0.62 4.03 22.30
CA LEU A 410 -1.35 2.85 22.81
C LEU A 410 -2.54 3.21 23.72
N ARG A 411 -2.41 4.27 24.54
CA ARG A 411 -3.48 4.74 25.44
C ARG A 411 -3.79 6.24 25.26
N PRO A 412 -4.58 6.59 24.23
CA PRO A 412 -4.98 7.96 23.92
C PRO A 412 -5.63 8.80 25.02
N GLN A 413 -6.32 8.18 25.97
CA GLN A 413 -7.34 8.81 26.83
C GLN A 413 -6.95 8.90 28.32
N MET A 414 -5.78 8.39 28.72
CA MET A 414 -5.38 8.33 30.16
C MET A 414 -3.97 8.84 30.46
N LEU A 415 -3.43 9.72 29.62
CA LEU A 415 -2.38 10.61 30.13
C LEU A 415 -3.09 11.58 31.07
N SER A 416 -2.56 11.70 32.29
CA SER A 416 -3.18 12.36 33.44
C SER A 416 -3.66 13.78 33.13
N SER A 417 -4.53 14.33 33.99
CA SER A 417 -5.00 15.72 33.97
C SER A 417 -3.89 16.81 33.98
N GLU A 418 -2.62 16.40 33.92
CA GLU A 418 -1.43 17.24 34.00
C GLU A 418 -0.77 17.47 32.63
N GLU A 419 -1.00 16.61 31.63
CA GLU A 419 -0.47 16.82 30.28
C GLU A 419 -1.56 17.37 29.35
N PRO A 420 -1.37 18.54 28.72
CA PRO A 420 -2.39 19.14 27.88
C PRO A 420 -2.69 18.22 26.68
N GLU A 421 -3.97 18.01 26.37
CA GLU A 421 -4.41 17.19 25.22
C GLU A 421 -3.71 17.57 23.90
N GLU A 422 -3.34 18.84 23.77
CA GLU A 422 -2.57 19.37 22.64
C GLU A 422 -1.17 18.77 22.51
N TYR A 423 -0.48 18.49 23.64
CA TYR A 423 0.82 17.82 23.66
C TYR A 423 0.70 16.35 23.23
N VAL A 424 -0.32 15.65 23.74
CA VAL A 424 -0.62 14.26 23.34
C VAL A 424 -0.98 14.17 21.86
N GLN A 425 -1.73 15.15 21.34
CA GLN A 425 -2.03 15.24 19.91
C GLN A 425 -0.77 15.55 19.08
N LYS A 426 0.12 16.43 19.54
CA LYS A 426 1.43 16.68 18.90
C LYS A 426 2.29 15.43 18.88
N LEU A 427 2.34 14.65 19.96
CA LEU A 427 3.05 13.36 20.00
C LEU A 427 2.43 12.33 19.05
N LYS A 428 1.10 12.28 18.91
CA LYS A 428 0.48 11.41 17.89
C LYS A 428 0.76 11.84 16.46
N GLN A 429 1.03 13.13 16.24
CA GLN A 429 1.46 13.64 14.93
C GLN A 429 2.92 13.27 14.62
N THR A 430 3.70 12.72 15.55
CA THR A 430 5.04 12.21 15.23
C THR A 430 4.99 10.77 14.71
N VAL A 431 3.94 10.01 15.03
CA VAL A 431 3.72 8.64 14.52
C VAL A 431 3.30 8.70 13.05
N ARG A 432 4.10 8.09 12.17
CA ARG A 432 3.88 8.09 10.71
C ARG A 432 3.83 6.65 10.19
N PRO A 433 3.28 6.42 8.98
CA PRO A 433 3.43 5.12 8.32
C PRO A 433 4.90 4.73 8.19
N LEU A 434 5.22 3.45 8.38
CA LEU A 434 6.59 2.94 8.30
C LEU A 434 7.27 3.29 6.98
N ALA A 435 6.55 3.18 5.86
CA ALA A 435 7.09 3.54 4.54
C ALA A 435 7.55 5.01 4.48
N SER A 436 6.78 5.93 5.07
CA SER A 436 7.13 7.35 5.09
C SER A 436 8.40 7.60 5.91
N ILE A 437 8.57 6.95 7.07
CA ILE A 437 9.78 7.04 7.90
C ILE A 437 10.98 6.45 7.16
N ALA A 438 10.81 5.28 6.55
CA ALA A 438 11.88 4.61 5.82
C ALA A 438 12.36 5.40 4.60
N ILE A 439 11.45 6.08 3.89
CA ILE A 439 11.78 6.91 2.72
C ILE A 439 12.42 8.23 3.14
N SER A 440 11.94 8.90 4.19
CA SER A 440 12.55 10.14 4.69
C SER A 440 13.98 9.92 5.15
N ASN A 441 14.25 8.76 5.75
CA ASN A 441 15.55 8.44 6.35
C ASN A 441 16.57 7.98 5.31
N ASN A 442 16.12 7.63 4.10
CA ASN A 442 16.99 6.94 3.16
C ASN A 442 18.06 7.84 2.52
N ASN A 443 17.89 9.18 2.45
CA ASN A 443 18.77 10.08 1.66
C ASN A 443 19.17 9.54 0.27
N LEU A 444 18.47 8.52 -0.23
CA LEU A 444 18.66 7.90 -1.52
C LEU A 444 17.99 8.86 -2.48
N LYS A 445 18.80 9.80 -2.99
CA LYS A 445 18.59 10.26 -4.35
C LYS A 445 18.30 8.98 -5.15
N PRO A 446 17.16 8.84 -5.84
CA PRO A 446 17.16 7.94 -6.98
C PRO A 446 18.39 8.34 -7.78
N LYS A 447 19.27 7.39 -8.10
CA LYS A 447 20.31 7.61 -9.10
C LYS A 447 19.63 7.80 -10.47
N LEU A 448 18.81 8.84 -10.61
CA LEU A 448 18.60 9.54 -11.85
C LEU A 448 19.74 10.56 -11.90
N SER A 449 20.78 10.19 -12.65
CA SER A 449 21.75 11.09 -13.27
C SER A 449 21.99 12.43 -12.54
N SER A 450 22.99 12.47 -11.67
CA SER A 450 23.62 13.74 -11.25
C SER A 450 24.48 14.37 -12.35
N THR A 451 24.14 14.13 -13.61
CA THR A 451 24.61 14.83 -14.80
C THR A 451 23.39 15.45 -15.46
N LEU A 452 22.75 16.38 -14.78
CA LEU A 452 22.10 17.47 -15.50
C LEU A 452 23.22 18.44 -15.83
N ASP A 453 23.89 18.16 -16.95
CA ASP A 453 24.61 19.20 -17.66
C ASP A 453 23.60 20.34 -17.89
N GLU A 454 23.95 21.56 -17.50
CA GLU A 454 23.15 22.76 -17.73
C GLU A 454 22.83 22.99 -19.23
N ASN A 455 23.43 22.19 -20.11
CA ASN A 455 23.25 22.19 -21.55
C ASN A 455 22.06 21.34 -22.04
N ASP A 456 21.42 20.52 -21.20
CA ASP A 456 20.20 19.77 -21.58
C ASP A 456 18.90 20.43 -21.06
N SER A 457 18.95 21.76 -20.94
CA SER A 457 17.87 22.65 -20.47
C SER A 457 16.59 22.65 -21.34
N GLY A 458 16.54 21.81 -22.37
CA GLY A 458 15.42 21.70 -23.30
C GLY A 458 14.22 20.88 -22.81
N ASN A 459 14.38 19.87 -21.93
CA ASN A 459 13.37 18.79 -21.92
C ASN A 459 12.88 18.17 -20.59
N ALA A 460 13.15 18.73 -19.42
CA ALA A 460 12.61 18.13 -18.19
C ALA A 460 11.20 18.63 -17.85
N ARG A 461 10.22 17.70 -17.84
CA ARG A 461 8.81 17.88 -17.41
C ARG A 461 8.71 18.28 -15.92
N PHE A 462 9.21 19.45 -15.55
CA PHE A 462 9.29 19.90 -14.17
C PHE A 462 7.97 20.53 -13.70
N VAL A 463 7.39 19.94 -12.65
CA VAL A 463 6.09 20.28 -12.07
C VAL A 463 6.28 20.69 -10.62
N TYR A 464 5.72 21.84 -10.23
CA TYR A 464 5.78 22.33 -8.86
C TYR A 464 4.50 21.95 -8.12
N LEU A 465 4.59 21.27 -6.97
CA LEU A 465 3.44 20.95 -6.13
C LEU A 465 3.33 21.90 -4.95
N SER A 466 2.17 22.53 -4.85
CA SER A 466 1.80 23.48 -3.81
C SER A 466 0.72 22.90 -2.91
N TYR A 467 0.99 22.80 -1.60
CA TYR A 467 0.06 22.30 -0.58
C TYR A 467 0.48 22.78 0.83
N SER A 468 -0.43 22.79 1.80
CA SER A 468 -0.11 23.11 3.21
C SER A 468 0.27 21.87 4.00
N ARG A 469 1.51 21.80 4.51
CA ARG A 469 1.91 20.72 5.43
C ARG A 469 1.55 21.01 6.90
N THR A 470 1.43 22.28 7.29
CA THR A 470 1.41 22.71 8.71
C THR A 470 0.04 22.69 9.37
N THR A 471 -1.06 22.60 8.61
CA THR A 471 -2.42 22.74 9.15
C THR A 471 -3.40 21.67 8.68
N GLU A 472 -2.91 20.68 7.93
CA GLU A 472 -3.72 19.68 7.25
C GLU A 472 -3.59 18.29 7.88
N LYS A 473 -4.66 17.50 7.74
CA LYS A 473 -4.72 16.12 8.25
C LYS A 473 -3.79 15.23 7.42
N TRP A 474 -3.23 14.19 8.05
CA TRP A 474 -2.38 13.15 7.45
C TRP A 474 -2.81 12.68 6.06
N ASN A 475 -4.12 12.56 5.85
CA ASN A 475 -4.65 12.07 4.59
C ASN A 475 -4.33 12.98 3.39
N VAL A 476 -4.15 14.29 3.60
CA VAL A 476 -3.74 15.20 2.52
C VAL A 476 -2.27 15.00 2.17
N ILE A 477 -1.41 14.88 3.17
CA ILE A 477 0.01 14.57 2.98
C ILE A 477 0.14 13.27 2.19
N HIS A 478 -0.58 12.23 2.58
CA HIS A 478 -0.58 10.95 1.88
C HIS A 478 -1.16 11.04 0.46
N ALA A 479 -2.20 11.86 0.23
CA ALA A 479 -2.73 12.12 -1.12
C ALA A 479 -1.67 12.77 -2.02
N VAL A 480 -0.95 13.74 -1.47
CA VAL A 480 0.11 14.46 -2.18
C VAL A 480 1.32 13.56 -2.42
N GLU A 481 1.72 12.73 -1.46
CA GLU A 481 2.78 11.73 -1.63
C GLU A 481 2.42 10.69 -2.71
N ARG A 482 1.18 10.21 -2.73
CA ARG A 482 0.67 9.35 -3.82
C ARG A 482 0.69 10.08 -5.16
N LEU A 483 0.31 11.36 -5.19
CA LEU A 483 0.34 12.16 -6.41
C LEU A 483 1.77 12.34 -6.91
N ILE A 484 2.74 12.61 -6.02
CA ILE A 484 4.17 12.69 -6.35
C ILE A 484 4.63 11.36 -6.96
N PHE A 485 4.33 10.24 -6.31
CA PHE A 485 4.70 8.92 -6.81
C PHE A 485 4.12 8.65 -8.21
N VAL A 486 2.86 9.00 -8.45
CA VAL A 486 2.21 8.89 -9.76
C VAL A 486 2.91 9.77 -10.80
N LEU A 487 3.26 11.02 -10.45
CA LEU A 487 3.93 11.95 -11.36
C LEU A 487 5.33 11.46 -11.72
N GLU A 488 6.13 11.04 -10.75
CA GLU A 488 7.48 10.51 -10.96
C GLU A 488 7.45 9.22 -11.78
N ALA A 489 6.48 8.33 -11.52
CA ALA A 489 6.28 7.12 -12.32
C ALA A 489 5.92 7.41 -13.79
N ASN A 490 5.47 8.62 -14.11
CA ASN A 490 5.15 9.08 -15.47
C ASN A 490 6.18 10.11 -16.00
N HIS A 491 7.40 10.11 -15.44
CA HIS A 491 8.53 10.94 -15.85
C HIS A 491 8.33 12.45 -15.67
N PHE A 492 7.45 12.87 -14.76
CA PHE A 492 7.36 14.26 -14.31
C PHE A 492 8.30 14.47 -13.12
N HIS A 493 9.16 15.48 -13.20
CA HIS A 493 10.05 15.84 -12.09
C HIS A 493 9.28 16.76 -11.13
N THR A 494 9.18 16.39 -9.86
CA THR A 494 8.37 17.16 -8.90
C THR A 494 9.21 17.98 -7.94
N GLY A 495 8.87 19.26 -7.80
CA GLY A 495 9.39 20.16 -6.75
C GLY A 495 8.36 20.37 -5.65
N VAL A 496 8.77 20.33 -4.39
CA VAL A 496 7.89 20.53 -3.23
C VAL A 496 8.50 21.54 -2.26
N GLN A 497 7.74 22.56 -1.86
CA GLN A 497 8.16 23.48 -0.80
C GLN A 497 7.83 22.91 0.58
N MET A 498 8.83 22.88 1.47
CA MET A 498 8.67 22.56 2.88
C MET A 498 8.91 23.83 3.71
N LYS A 499 7.90 24.33 4.43
CA LYS A 499 8.14 25.33 5.48
C LYS A 499 7.53 24.89 6.80
N ASN A 500 8.39 24.73 7.80
CA ASN A 500 7.99 24.66 9.21
C ASN A 500 7.78 26.10 9.69
N ILE A 501 6.55 26.45 10.08
CA ILE A 501 6.29 27.73 10.74
C ILE A 501 6.61 27.53 12.22
N ASN A 502 7.84 27.87 12.63
CA ASN A 502 8.10 28.20 14.03
C ASN A 502 7.53 29.60 14.28
N ASN A 503 6.49 29.69 15.11
CA ASN A 503 5.93 30.96 15.56
C ASN A 503 6.95 31.68 16.46
N ASN A 504 7.71 32.60 15.90
CA ASN A 504 8.30 33.72 16.63
C ASN A 504 7.84 35.01 15.95
N SER A 505 6.76 35.60 16.46
CA SER A 505 6.38 36.98 16.14
C SER A 505 6.16 37.73 17.45
N SER A 506 7.17 38.48 17.87
CA SER A 506 7.05 39.58 18.81
C SER A 506 7.90 40.74 18.29
N ARG A 507 7.25 41.91 18.14
CA ARG A 507 7.80 43.28 17.94
C ARG A 507 8.44 43.58 16.58
N GLU A 508 8.32 44.76 15.98
CA GLU A 508 7.48 45.96 16.09
C GLU A 508 7.79 46.81 14.82
N SER A 509 6.99 47.84 14.60
CA SER A 509 7.06 48.88 13.56
C SER A 509 8.41 49.61 13.42
N ASP A 510 8.81 49.98 12.19
CA ASP A 510 8.89 51.38 11.71
C ASP A 510 9.59 51.55 10.34
N LEU A 511 9.21 52.63 9.67
CA LEU A 511 9.52 53.02 8.30
C LEU A 511 10.94 53.61 8.07
N HIS A 512 11.34 53.58 6.78
CA HIS A 512 12.26 54.48 6.07
C HIS A 512 13.76 54.47 6.42
N HIS A 513 14.59 53.90 5.52
CA HIS A 513 15.57 54.61 4.68
C HIS A 513 16.55 53.62 4.01
N LEU A 514 16.55 53.60 2.67
CA LEU A 514 17.74 53.33 1.85
C LEU A 514 18.68 54.56 1.95
N PRO A 515 20.02 54.47 1.75
CA PRO A 515 20.62 53.72 0.63
C PRO A 515 22.07 53.18 0.78
N LYS A 516 22.51 52.52 -0.31
CA LYS A 516 23.89 52.43 -0.89
C LYS A 516 24.91 51.40 -0.37
N ILE A 517 25.15 50.41 -1.23
CA ILE A 517 26.43 50.05 -1.90
C ILE A 517 27.72 50.21 -1.07
N GLN A 518 28.39 49.09 -0.75
CA GLN A 518 29.74 48.79 -1.26
C GLN A 518 30.20 47.37 -0.91
N SER A 519 30.77 46.74 -1.92
CA SER A 519 31.59 45.55 -1.91
C SER A 519 32.86 45.74 -1.06
N LYS A 520 33.29 44.69 -0.35
CA LYS A 520 34.68 44.20 -0.42
C LYS A 520 34.89 42.92 0.37
N SER A 521 35.45 41.96 -0.34
CA SER A 521 36.23 40.84 0.15
C SER A 521 37.33 41.27 1.13
N SER A 522 37.56 40.47 2.17
CA SER A 522 38.93 40.11 2.57
C SER A 522 38.95 38.89 3.48
N SER A 523 40.01 38.15 3.24
CA SER A 523 40.45 36.86 3.75
C SER A 523 41.18 36.96 5.09
N ILE A 524 41.07 35.88 5.87
CA ILE A 524 42.17 35.24 6.64
C ILE A 524 42.88 36.08 7.72
N ASN A 525 42.68 35.73 9.00
CA ASN A 525 43.77 35.12 9.78
C ASN A 525 43.28 34.39 11.05
N PRO A 526 43.97 33.31 11.45
CA PRO A 526 43.65 32.48 12.61
C PRO A 526 44.41 32.94 13.86
N ASN A 527 44.01 32.38 15.01
CA ASN A 527 44.65 32.45 16.32
C ASN A 527 44.43 33.75 17.11
N ASP A 528 43.45 33.73 18.02
CA ASP A 528 43.81 33.91 19.42
C ASP A 528 42.76 33.32 20.37
N SER A 529 43.28 32.71 21.43
CA SER A 529 42.58 31.94 22.43
C SER A 529 42.65 32.64 23.79
N TYR A 530 41.54 32.53 24.54
CA TYR A 530 41.38 32.58 26.01
C TYR A 530 40.61 33.76 26.64
N LEU A 531 39.45 33.36 27.20
CA LEU A 531 38.81 33.75 28.48
C LEU A 531 38.03 35.08 28.56
N HIS A 532 36.70 35.03 28.40
CA HIS A 532 35.78 34.96 29.56
C HIS A 532 34.30 34.79 29.14
N GLY A 533 33.67 33.76 29.72
CA GLY A 533 32.27 33.65 30.16
C GLY A 533 31.14 33.99 29.18
N PHE A 534 30.41 32.99 28.68
CA PHE A 534 28.97 33.08 28.41
C PHE A 534 28.33 31.69 28.32
N ASN A 535 27.08 31.60 28.80
CA ASN A 535 26.13 30.48 28.71
C ASN A 535 26.14 29.72 27.38
N PRO A 536 25.88 28.40 27.38
CA PRO A 536 25.37 27.71 26.19
C PRO A 536 23.92 27.26 26.41
N SER A 537 22.99 28.12 26.00
CA SER A 537 21.74 27.69 25.38
C SER A 537 22.09 27.07 24.03
N ILE A 538 22.18 25.74 23.95
CA ILE A 538 22.33 25.02 22.69
C ILE A 538 20.99 24.37 22.34
N THR A 539 20.24 25.08 21.52
CA THR A 539 19.25 24.51 20.61
C THR A 539 19.98 23.68 19.57
N THR A 540 20.05 22.37 19.76
CA THR A 540 20.36 21.42 18.69
C THR A 540 19.16 21.33 17.76
N THR A 541 19.13 22.19 16.74
CA THR A 541 18.30 21.98 15.55
C THR A 541 18.79 20.73 14.83
N THR A 542 18.07 19.63 15.01
CA THR A 542 18.17 18.39 14.23
C THR A 542 18.09 18.70 12.74
N SER A 543 19.03 18.18 11.97
CA SER A 543 19.13 18.25 10.51
C SER A 543 17.84 17.77 9.84
N ILE A 544 17.15 18.69 9.16
CA ILE A 544 15.86 18.52 8.48
C ILE A 544 16.05 18.01 7.04
N ASP A 545 15.19 17.06 6.64
CA ASP A 545 14.71 16.70 5.28
C ASP A 545 15.55 17.24 4.09
N THR A 546 16.38 16.39 3.46
CA THR A 546 17.13 16.75 2.24
C THR A 546 16.35 16.53 0.93
N ARG A 547 15.02 16.62 0.94
CA ARG A 547 14.27 16.95 -0.29
C ARG A 547 14.43 18.44 -0.51
N ARG A 548 14.87 18.88 -1.69
CA ARG A 548 15.19 20.29 -2.00
C ARG A 548 14.02 21.16 -1.53
N ILE A 549 14.20 21.86 -0.41
CA ILE A 549 13.20 22.78 0.12
C ILE A 549 13.12 23.90 -0.89
N MET A 550 12.11 23.82 -1.76
CA MET A 550 12.04 24.73 -2.88
C MET A 550 11.57 26.10 -2.41
N GLY A 551 12.34 27.12 -2.73
CA GLY A 551 12.00 28.51 -2.44
C GLY A 551 10.99 29.05 -3.45
N PRO A 552 10.45 30.26 -3.21
CA PRO A 552 9.60 30.96 -4.18
C PRO A 552 10.26 31.12 -5.57
N GLY A 553 11.60 31.15 -5.62
CA GLY A 553 12.38 31.24 -6.85
C GLY A 553 12.32 29.99 -7.76
N ASP A 554 11.89 28.85 -7.23
CA ASP A 554 11.79 27.61 -8.00
C ASP A 554 10.53 27.55 -8.88
N ILE A 555 9.50 28.33 -8.54
CA ILE A 555 8.31 28.52 -9.37
C ILE A 555 8.71 29.10 -10.74
N ARG A 556 9.78 29.90 -10.81
CA ARG A 556 10.30 30.42 -12.08
C ARG A 556 10.70 29.31 -13.05
N HIS A 557 11.21 28.20 -12.52
CA HIS A 557 11.74 27.09 -13.31
C HIS A 557 10.69 26.02 -13.61
N CYS A 558 9.56 25.99 -12.91
CA CYS A 558 8.48 25.05 -13.19
C CYS A 558 7.81 25.31 -14.53
N ARG A 559 7.31 24.24 -15.17
CA ARG A 559 6.52 24.33 -16.40
C ARG A 559 5.02 24.31 -16.11
N VAL A 560 4.60 23.62 -15.05
CA VAL A 560 3.22 23.61 -14.55
C VAL A 560 3.26 23.65 -13.02
N MET A 561 2.37 24.41 -12.42
CA MET A 561 2.11 24.35 -10.98
C MET A 561 0.87 23.49 -10.73
N ILE A 562 0.97 22.49 -9.86
CA ILE A 562 -0.16 21.75 -9.32
C ILE A 562 -0.47 22.29 -7.92
N VAL A 563 -1.67 22.84 -7.74
CA VAL A 563 -2.14 23.36 -6.45
C VAL A 563 -3.09 22.36 -5.83
N CYS A 564 -2.65 21.67 -4.79
CA CYS A 564 -3.47 20.75 -4.02
C CYS A 564 -4.28 21.56 -2.99
N LEU A 565 -5.48 21.97 -3.39
CA LEU A 565 -6.34 22.84 -2.60
C LEU A 565 -7.14 22.06 -1.56
N THR A 566 -7.01 22.51 -0.31
CA THR A 566 -7.97 22.28 0.77
C THR A 566 -8.63 23.60 1.19
N PRO A 567 -9.78 23.59 1.88
CA PRO A 567 -10.39 24.82 2.35
C PRO A 567 -9.47 25.65 3.24
N LYS A 568 -8.57 25.01 4.00
CA LYS A 568 -7.61 25.71 4.87
C LYS A 568 -6.45 26.29 4.07
N TYR A 569 -5.88 25.52 3.15
CA TYR A 569 -4.74 25.99 2.38
C TYR A 569 -5.10 27.16 1.46
N PHE A 570 -6.30 27.16 0.91
CA PHE A 570 -6.80 28.25 0.10
C PHE A 570 -6.80 29.62 0.81
N LEU A 571 -6.97 29.62 2.14
CA LEU A 571 -6.95 30.82 2.96
C LEU A 571 -5.55 31.22 3.42
N ASN A 572 -4.55 30.39 3.15
CA ASN A 572 -3.18 30.62 3.58
C ASN A 572 -2.51 31.68 2.68
N GLU A 573 -1.85 32.67 3.28
CA GLU A 573 -1.09 33.70 2.54
C GLU A 573 -0.03 33.08 1.63
N HIS A 574 0.54 31.93 1.99
CA HIS A 574 1.46 31.20 1.14
C HIS A 574 0.82 30.77 -0.18
N CYS A 575 -0.37 30.17 -0.14
CA CYS A 575 -1.09 29.79 -1.35
C CYS A 575 -1.32 31.03 -2.24
N LEU A 576 -1.73 32.16 -1.66
CA LEU A 576 -1.96 33.40 -2.41
C LEU A 576 -0.67 33.95 -3.03
N ASN A 577 0.45 33.90 -2.31
CA ASN A 577 1.74 34.35 -2.81
C ASN A 577 2.26 33.47 -3.94
N GLU A 578 2.12 32.16 -3.86
CA GLU A 578 2.54 31.25 -4.94
C GLU A 578 1.66 31.38 -6.19
N LEU A 579 0.35 31.58 -6.00
CA LEU A 579 -0.56 31.89 -7.11
C LEU A 579 -0.19 33.20 -7.80
N ARG A 580 0.16 34.24 -7.04
CA ARG A 580 0.70 35.51 -7.59
C ARG A 580 2.00 35.30 -8.35
N LEU A 581 2.91 34.48 -7.83
CA LEU A 581 4.17 34.16 -8.52
C LEU A 581 3.91 33.41 -9.83
N CYS A 582 2.92 32.51 -9.86
CA CYS A 582 2.53 31.86 -11.10
C CYS A 582 1.91 32.83 -12.11
N GLU A 583 1.15 33.81 -11.65
CA GLU A 583 0.65 34.89 -12.52
C GLU A 583 1.81 35.72 -13.10
N ILE A 584 2.75 36.15 -12.24
CA ILE A 584 3.94 36.93 -12.63
C ILE A 584 4.80 36.15 -13.64
N TYR A 585 5.05 34.87 -13.38
CA TYR A 585 5.87 34.01 -14.23
C TYR A 585 5.09 33.31 -15.35
N GLN A 586 3.80 33.66 -15.53
CA GLN A 586 2.88 33.08 -16.51
C GLN A 586 2.87 31.53 -16.50
N LYS A 587 2.97 30.94 -15.31
CA LYS A 587 2.95 29.48 -15.13
C LYS A 587 1.52 28.98 -15.17
N PRO A 588 1.24 27.94 -15.98
CA PRO A 588 -0.08 27.35 -16.04
C PRO A 588 -0.35 26.57 -14.74
N ILE A 589 -1.57 26.68 -14.23
CA ILE A 589 -1.96 26.16 -12.92
C ILE A 589 -2.98 25.03 -13.10
N LEU A 590 -2.67 23.86 -12.55
CA LEU A 590 -3.58 22.74 -12.42
C LEU A 590 -4.07 22.64 -10.98
N VAL A 591 -5.37 22.75 -10.77
CA VAL A 591 -5.95 22.70 -9.42
C VAL A 591 -6.39 21.27 -9.11
N VAL A 592 -5.97 20.75 -7.96
CA VAL A 592 -6.35 19.45 -7.44
C VAL A 592 -7.12 19.66 -6.13
N LEU A 593 -8.38 19.23 -6.06
CA LEU A 593 -9.18 19.34 -4.84
C LEU A 593 -8.99 18.11 -3.95
N LEU A 594 -8.70 18.34 -2.67
CA LEU A 594 -8.53 17.31 -1.63
C LEU A 594 -9.58 17.43 -0.51
N ARG A 595 -10.84 17.63 -0.91
CA ARG A 595 -12.02 18.02 -0.11
C ARG A 595 -12.55 17.00 0.93
N HIS A 596 -12.30 15.68 0.83
CA HIS A 596 -13.05 14.66 1.61
C HIS A 596 -12.29 13.40 2.05
N MET A 597 -11.01 13.51 2.41
CA MET A 597 -10.34 12.40 3.08
C MET A 597 -10.86 12.20 4.53
N LYS A 598 -12.03 11.58 4.70
CA LYS A 598 -12.58 11.20 6.01
C LYS A 598 -11.73 10.10 6.65
N TYR A 599 -11.45 10.23 7.95
CA TYR A 599 -11.00 9.13 8.77
C TYR A 599 -12.19 8.20 9.05
N TYR A 600 -11.91 6.90 9.24
CA TYR A 600 -12.82 5.93 9.87
C TYR A 600 -13.22 6.42 11.27
N HIS A 601 -14.22 7.30 11.36
CA HIS A 601 -15.15 7.53 12.47
C HIS A 601 -15.85 8.87 12.29
N SER A 602 -17.13 8.79 11.86
CA SER A 602 -18.27 9.68 12.16
C SER A 602 -19.19 9.91 10.94
N ASN A 603 -20.45 9.54 11.16
CA ASN A 603 -21.57 9.53 10.22
C ASN A 603 -22.16 10.92 9.98
N ASN A 604 -21.45 11.82 9.31
CA ASN A 604 -22.09 13.01 8.73
C ASN A 604 -21.92 13.00 7.21
N ILE A 605 -22.96 12.53 6.53
CA ILE A 605 -23.14 12.62 5.08
C ILE A 605 -23.53 14.07 4.78
N LEU A 606 -22.61 14.84 4.21
CA LEU A 606 -22.97 16.05 3.48
C LEU A 606 -23.28 15.64 2.04
N ASN A 607 -24.37 16.17 1.49
CA ASN A 607 -24.94 15.83 0.19
C ASN A 607 -23.90 15.72 -0.93
N THR A 608 -23.76 14.53 -1.51
CA THR A 608 -22.92 14.22 -2.69
C THR A 608 -23.46 14.83 -4.00
N ASN A 609 -24.57 15.57 -3.95
CA ASN A 609 -25.30 16.03 -5.15
C ASN A 609 -25.01 17.49 -5.55
N MET A 610 -24.04 18.18 -4.94
CA MET A 610 -23.70 19.55 -5.39
C MET A 610 -22.87 19.53 -6.68
N SER A 611 -23.22 20.40 -7.62
CA SER A 611 -22.44 20.62 -8.85
C SER A 611 -21.03 21.18 -8.54
N LEU A 612 -20.07 20.96 -9.44
CA LEU A 612 -18.70 21.50 -9.29
C LEU A 612 -18.69 23.03 -9.13
N ASP A 613 -19.61 23.75 -9.79
CA ASP A 613 -19.73 25.21 -9.66
C ASP A 613 -20.27 25.63 -8.26
N GLU A 614 -21.26 24.94 -7.71
CA GLU A 614 -21.73 25.17 -6.33
C GLU A 614 -20.64 24.82 -5.30
N GLN A 615 -19.88 23.78 -5.60
CA GLN A 615 -18.71 23.37 -4.82
C GLN A 615 -17.59 24.41 -4.85
N ILE A 616 -17.31 25.05 -5.99
CA ILE A 616 -16.30 26.12 -6.10
C ILE A 616 -16.80 27.39 -5.41
N ASN A 617 -18.08 27.73 -5.56
CA ASN A 617 -18.68 28.92 -4.95
C ASN A 617 -18.77 28.83 -3.42
N THR A 618 -18.89 27.62 -2.86
CA THR A 618 -18.77 27.39 -1.40
C THR A 618 -17.33 27.48 -0.89
N PHE A 619 -16.32 27.35 -1.75
CA PHE A 619 -14.91 27.30 -1.39
C PHE A 619 -14.24 28.67 -1.35
N ILE A 620 -14.76 29.63 -2.12
CA ILE A 620 -14.16 30.94 -2.33
C ILE A 620 -14.79 31.94 -1.34
N PRO A 621 -14.06 32.45 -0.34
CA PRO A 621 -14.56 33.50 0.54
C PRO A 621 -14.87 34.76 -0.27
N SER A 622 -15.98 35.42 0.08
CA SER A 622 -16.37 36.72 -0.47
C SER A 622 -15.37 37.86 -0.17
N LYS A 623 -14.37 37.63 0.68
CA LYS A 623 -13.41 38.63 1.17
C LYS A 623 -12.08 38.71 0.39
N LEU A 624 -11.90 37.94 -0.68
CA LEU A 624 -10.67 38.00 -1.48
C LEU A 624 -10.66 39.21 -2.44
N PRO A 625 -9.47 39.75 -2.79
CA PRO A 625 -9.36 40.75 -3.84
C PRO A 625 -9.97 40.25 -5.16
N MET A 626 -10.78 41.09 -5.82
CA MET A 626 -11.54 40.73 -7.04
C MET A 626 -10.65 40.22 -8.19
N THR A 627 -9.39 40.66 -8.25
CA THR A 627 -8.40 40.21 -9.25
C THR A 627 -7.95 38.77 -9.00
N THR A 628 -7.67 38.41 -7.75
CA THR A 628 -7.32 37.02 -7.38
C THR A 628 -8.52 36.09 -7.55
N LEU A 629 -9.72 36.57 -7.25
CA LEU A 629 -10.98 35.84 -7.46
C LEU A 629 -11.26 35.52 -8.92
N SER A 630 -11.06 36.49 -9.82
CA SER A 630 -11.31 36.30 -11.25
C SER A 630 -10.28 35.35 -11.86
N PHE A 631 -9.00 35.50 -11.49
CA PHE A 631 -7.91 34.60 -11.88
C PHE A 631 -8.16 33.15 -11.44
N LEU A 632 -8.57 32.96 -10.18
CA LEU A 632 -8.86 31.64 -9.64
C LEU A 632 -10.12 31.03 -10.25
N ARG A 633 -11.21 31.79 -10.41
CA ARG A 633 -12.42 31.28 -11.07
C ARG A 633 -12.14 30.84 -12.52
N LYS A 634 -11.29 31.57 -13.24
CA LYS A 634 -10.88 31.22 -14.61
C LYS A 634 -10.05 29.93 -14.64
N ASN A 635 -9.07 29.79 -13.76
CA ASN A 635 -8.19 28.61 -13.72
C ASN A 635 -8.88 27.38 -13.12
N ILE A 636 -9.59 27.52 -12.00
CA ILE A 636 -10.33 26.43 -11.36
C ILE A 636 -11.38 25.84 -12.31
N ARG A 637 -12.17 26.67 -13.01
CA ARG A 637 -13.18 26.15 -13.95
C ARG A 637 -12.59 25.39 -15.13
N SER A 638 -11.39 25.74 -15.56
CA SER A 638 -10.75 25.13 -16.74
C SER A 638 -9.80 23.97 -16.40
N SER A 639 -9.30 23.88 -15.17
CA SER A 639 -8.22 22.96 -14.81
C SER A 639 -8.46 22.10 -13.56
N CYS A 640 -9.58 22.28 -12.84
CA CYS A 640 -9.85 21.54 -11.60
C CYS A 640 -10.02 20.01 -11.79
N ILE A 641 -9.37 19.25 -10.93
CA ILE A 641 -9.46 17.79 -10.82
C ILE A 641 -9.76 17.41 -9.36
N ASP A 642 -10.76 16.58 -9.16
CA ASP A 642 -11.11 16.10 -7.84
C ASP A 642 -10.37 14.77 -7.54
N LEU A 643 -9.54 14.74 -6.49
CA LEU A 643 -8.85 13.52 -6.02
C LEU A 643 -9.26 13.16 -4.58
N THR A 644 -10.48 13.53 -4.18
CA THR A 644 -10.94 13.48 -2.79
C THR A 644 -11.10 12.10 -2.18
N THR A 645 -11.38 11.08 -2.98
CA THR A 645 -11.56 9.67 -2.55
C THR A 645 -10.58 8.78 -3.30
N ASN A 646 -10.30 7.57 -2.80
CA ASN A 646 -9.48 6.60 -3.54
C ASN A 646 -10.04 6.29 -4.93
N GLU A 647 -11.37 6.16 -5.02
CA GLU A 647 -12.08 5.95 -6.28
C GLU A 647 -11.89 7.11 -7.26
N LEU A 648 -12.06 8.35 -6.78
CA LEU A 648 -11.82 9.56 -7.59
C LEU A 648 -10.34 9.73 -7.93
N PHE A 649 -9.43 9.35 -7.04
CA PHE A 649 -8.00 9.36 -7.28
C PHE A 649 -7.66 8.44 -8.47
N SER A 650 -8.06 7.17 -8.40
CA SER A 650 -7.82 6.19 -9.46
C SER A 650 -8.48 6.59 -10.79
N ARG A 651 -9.72 7.12 -10.74
CA ARG A 651 -10.46 7.57 -11.94
C ARG A 651 -9.87 8.82 -12.59
N ASN A 652 -9.41 9.78 -11.80
CA ASN A 652 -9.05 11.11 -12.29
C ASN A 652 -7.53 11.29 -12.49
N VAL A 653 -6.68 10.37 -12.01
CA VAL A 653 -5.24 10.38 -12.31
C VAL A 653 -4.94 10.34 -13.82
N PRO A 654 -5.56 9.49 -14.65
CA PRO A 654 -5.33 9.53 -16.10
C PRO A 654 -5.73 10.88 -16.73
N ILE A 655 -6.80 11.51 -16.22
CA ILE A 655 -7.25 12.84 -16.66
C ILE A 655 -6.22 13.90 -16.27
N LEU A 656 -5.65 13.79 -15.07
CA LEU A 656 -4.57 14.64 -14.57
C LEU A 656 -3.34 14.55 -15.45
N LEU A 657 -2.87 13.34 -15.77
CA LEU A 657 -1.69 13.13 -16.61
C LEU A 657 -1.92 13.68 -18.02
N ARG A 658 -3.07 13.39 -18.65
CA ARG A 658 -3.42 13.92 -19.98
C ARG A 658 -3.50 15.45 -20.00
N ARG A 659 -4.05 16.07 -18.95
CA ARG A 659 -4.09 17.53 -18.82
C ARG A 659 -2.69 18.12 -18.65
N LEU A 660 -1.83 17.51 -17.85
CA LEU A 660 -0.44 17.94 -17.70
C LEU A 660 0.31 17.88 -19.04
N GLU A 661 0.17 16.80 -19.79
CA GLU A 661 0.78 16.68 -21.11
C GLU A 661 0.26 17.75 -22.08
N THR A 662 -1.05 18.02 -22.05
CA THR A 662 -1.66 19.08 -22.87
C THR A 662 -1.13 20.46 -22.49
N MET A 663 -1.00 20.75 -21.19
CA MET A 663 -0.48 22.02 -20.68
C MET A 663 0.99 22.20 -21.04
N LEU A 664 1.80 21.14 -20.92
CA LEU A 664 3.21 21.15 -21.33
C LEU A 664 3.37 21.35 -22.84
N GLY A 665 2.53 20.69 -23.66
CA GLY A 665 2.54 20.85 -25.12
C GLY A 665 2.17 22.26 -25.56
N LYS A 666 1.13 22.86 -24.97
CA LYS A 666 0.74 24.26 -25.26
C LYS A 666 1.82 25.26 -24.86
N HIS A 667 2.43 25.07 -23.69
CA HIS A 667 3.49 25.95 -23.20
C HIS A 667 4.76 25.85 -24.06
N ARG A 668 5.07 24.67 -24.62
CA ARG A 668 6.16 24.50 -25.58
C ARG A 668 5.91 25.30 -26.86
N ASN A 669 4.72 25.16 -27.44
CA ASN A 669 4.34 25.88 -28.67
C ASN A 669 4.31 27.41 -28.48
N GLN A 670 3.94 27.90 -27.30
CA GLN A 670 3.99 29.34 -26.99
C GLN A 670 5.42 29.88 -26.92
N MET A 671 6.33 29.15 -26.28
CA MET A 671 7.76 29.51 -26.20
C MET A 671 8.44 29.47 -27.58
N GLU A 672 8.17 28.43 -28.38
CA GLU A 672 8.72 28.30 -29.74
C GLU A 672 8.13 29.35 -30.69
N GLY A 673 6.84 29.70 -30.55
CA GLY A 673 6.18 30.77 -31.32
C GLY A 673 6.74 32.16 -31.04
N THR A 674 7.12 32.47 -29.80
CA THR A 674 7.80 33.73 -29.46
C THR A 674 9.26 33.80 -29.91
N ALA A 675 9.93 32.65 -30.05
CA ALA A 675 11.30 32.60 -30.55
C ALA A 675 11.40 32.82 -32.07
N HIS A 676 10.34 32.54 -32.83
CA HIS A 676 10.29 32.74 -34.29
C HIS A 676 9.71 34.10 -34.72
N SER A 677 9.25 34.94 -33.78
CA SER A 677 8.79 36.31 -34.09
C SER A 677 9.84 37.39 -33.85
N VAL A 678 11.07 37.04 -33.44
CA VAL A 678 12.18 37.99 -33.30
C VAL A 678 13.03 37.96 -34.57
N ASN A 679 12.74 38.87 -35.50
CA ASN A 679 13.55 39.11 -36.68
C ASN A 679 14.89 39.74 -36.24
N PRO A 680 16.06 39.12 -36.48
CA PRO A 680 17.34 39.60 -35.95
C PRO A 680 17.85 40.90 -36.62
N ASN A 681 17.13 41.45 -37.61
CA ASN A 681 17.55 42.61 -38.38
C ASN A 681 16.99 43.97 -37.93
N ASN A 682 16.30 44.05 -36.78
CA ASN A 682 15.71 45.31 -36.28
C ASN A 682 16.31 45.82 -34.95
N PHE A 683 17.60 45.59 -34.70
CA PHE A 683 18.34 46.28 -33.63
C PHE A 683 19.35 47.28 -34.20
N SER A 684 18.84 48.32 -34.84
CA SER A 684 19.54 49.60 -34.96
C SER A 684 18.50 50.70 -34.96
N GLN A 685 18.66 51.67 -34.06
CA GLN A 685 17.79 52.83 -33.81
C GLN A 685 16.63 52.57 -32.83
N THR A 686 16.89 52.79 -31.55
CA THR A 686 16.29 53.90 -30.75
C THR A 686 16.78 53.79 -29.31
N SER A 687 17.93 54.39 -29.04
CA SER A 687 18.25 54.92 -27.72
C SER A 687 17.55 56.26 -27.61
N GLU A 688 16.44 56.35 -26.87
CA GLU A 688 15.98 57.55 -26.15
C GLU A 688 14.60 57.28 -25.52
N VAL A 689 14.49 57.57 -24.22
CA VAL A 689 13.25 57.72 -23.41
C VAL A 689 12.57 56.43 -22.88
N PHE A 690 13.13 55.81 -21.84
CA PHE A 690 12.61 55.78 -20.44
C PHE A 690 13.45 54.87 -19.54
#